data_AF-A0A380AAB2-F1
#
_entry.id   AF-A0A380AAB2-F1
#
_cell.length_a   1.000
_cell.length_b   1.000
_cell.length_c   1.000
_cell.angle_alpha   90.00
_cell.angle_beta   90.00
_cell.angle_gamma   90.00
#
_symmetry.space_group_name_H-M   'P 1'
#
loop_
_entity.id
_entity.type
_entity.pdbx_description
1 polymer ?
#
loop_
_entity_poly.entity_id
_entity_poly.type
_entity_poly.pdbx_seq_one_letter_code
_entity_poly.pdbx_strand_id
1 'polypeptide(L)'
;MDKLNHPLARGASYLLIYLTALQPLHPAFAAGINAANGNTQVQQGNVPVVNIATPNGAGISHNSYQDFNVAAPGAVLNNATAAGQSQLAGQLSANGNLKGKAAELIINEVTGGSRSELQGKLEVFGNKANVMIANPNGISCDGCGFINAPGVTLTTGKPQFDKQGALEALEVKKGAVTIGGKGLDGYSADYVDIISRATEVNGQINANSLSLTQGANRISFKDGTIKPIAGEGAKPVLAVDTKALGGMYANKIRLVANEDGVGVNLKDLITNQRDITLNVNGKITLNGTTRSKTDLNVSAKELLVAPWSVVQADQDATLASQTLTNAWQITASRDIRVFSDTVRNVGADAKIHANRNLWIQKDAQGNKANLVENRSATIKTNSGDLVIRTEQLNNVRDVVSAEWKNISGNSKAFNKSFVGSYYGTRQGVDAVVTLEPELKDFGIGSWFGEINLSKSDTVNVGQDEYLLVQSRVPGVISSGGNAYINAASLLNDQSNIKAEKDLILTGKDFTVKSLQFGQKDLYWRLGTSTFGVGDITRDEDAPPGDWDLLYVTEKAPYTKREELQSWQTKGEQNSSITAGNNLIVDVKNTINIDTSLPYDPSNVIEVGNTPRADTLSANNILLHAGKIFLTDGVGARNDLTIQADNQVNLGQAELSAGRELSITAINNIDAWQSRLQGTQVNLISRSGDIKSHSAITTRYFHPDGNVAFANITANDLMVNAGKNILLE
;
A
#
# COMPACT_ATOMS: atom_id res chain seq x y z
N MET A 1 20.64 25.06 -24.15
CA MET A 1 20.22 26.35 -24.73
C MET A 1 19.74 27.22 -23.57
N ASP A 2 20.67 27.96 -22.96
CA ASP A 2 20.36 28.90 -21.88
C ASP A 2 19.86 30.21 -22.48
N LYS A 3 18.57 30.50 -22.32
CA LYS A 3 18.04 31.85 -22.55
C LYS A 3 18.34 32.68 -21.31
N LEU A 4 19.36 33.53 -21.41
CA LEU A 4 19.65 34.58 -20.44
C LEU A 4 18.45 35.55 -20.33
N ASN A 5 17.90 35.67 -19.12
CA ASN A 5 16.78 36.58 -18.82
C ASN A 5 17.12 38.05 -19.12
N HIS A 6 16.16 38.76 -19.71
CA HIS A 6 16.23 40.15 -20.16
C HIS A 6 16.65 41.13 -19.03
N PRO A 7 17.53 42.12 -19.29
CA PRO A 7 18.07 43.02 -18.26
C PRO A 7 17.01 43.82 -17.48
N LEU A 8 15.85 44.11 -18.09
CA LEU A 8 14.72 44.74 -17.40
C LEU A 8 14.09 43.85 -16.31
N ALA A 9 14.09 42.53 -16.48
CA ALA A 9 13.57 41.60 -15.48
C ALA A 9 14.48 41.55 -14.25
N ARG A 10 15.80 41.65 -14.44
CA ARG A 10 16.76 41.75 -13.34
C ARG A 10 16.63 43.07 -12.58
N GLY A 11 16.47 44.19 -13.30
CA GLY A 11 16.24 45.50 -12.70
C GLY A 11 14.96 45.55 -11.86
N ALA A 12 13.86 44.99 -12.37
CA ALA A 12 12.59 44.89 -11.64
C ALA A 12 12.71 43.99 -10.39
N SER A 13 13.40 42.84 -10.49
CA SER A 13 13.63 41.96 -9.34
C SER A 13 14.50 42.61 -8.25
N TYR A 14 15.55 43.36 -8.61
CA TYR A 14 16.36 44.09 -7.63
C TYR A 14 15.58 45.22 -6.96
N LEU A 15 14.73 45.93 -7.71
CA LEU A 15 13.84 46.95 -7.14
C LEU A 15 12.80 46.33 -6.20
N LEU A 16 12.24 45.16 -6.54
CA LEU A 16 11.29 44.44 -5.69
C LEU A 16 11.98 43.96 -4.40
N ILE A 17 13.18 43.37 -4.51
CA ILE A 17 13.99 42.94 -3.36
C ILE A 17 14.31 44.16 -2.47
N TYR A 18 14.71 45.29 -3.06
CA TYR A 18 15.00 46.52 -2.32
C TYR A 18 13.76 47.09 -1.62
N LEU A 19 12.59 47.08 -2.28
CA LEU A 19 11.31 47.50 -1.70
C LEU A 19 10.82 46.55 -0.60
N THR A 20 11.09 45.25 -0.68
CA THR A 20 10.71 44.27 0.36
C THR A 20 11.70 44.15 1.52
N ALA A 21 12.99 44.44 1.30
CA ALA A 21 14.05 44.23 2.29
C ALA A 21 14.39 45.48 3.11
N LEU A 22 14.05 46.68 2.63
CA LEU A 22 14.43 47.95 3.27
C LEU A 22 13.25 48.84 3.69
N GLN A 23 12.00 48.38 3.56
CA GLN A 23 10.95 48.97 4.38
C GLN A 23 11.15 48.51 5.82
N PRO A 24 11.39 49.41 6.79
CA PRO A 24 11.14 49.03 8.17
C PRO A 24 9.66 48.62 8.22
N LEU A 25 9.40 47.33 8.42
CA LEU A 25 8.18 46.89 9.05
C LEU A 25 8.17 47.64 10.38
N HIS A 26 7.54 48.80 10.41
CA HIS A 26 7.25 49.48 11.65
C HIS A 26 6.61 48.40 12.55
N PRO A 27 7.14 48.13 13.75
CA PRO A 27 6.39 47.34 14.70
C PRO A 27 5.08 48.08 14.88
N ALA A 28 4.00 47.52 14.34
CA ALA A 28 2.67 47.95 14.71
C ALA A 28 2.58 47.60 16.19
N PHE A 29 2.77 48.60 17.06
CA PHE A 29 2.34 48.47 18.44
C PHE A 29 0.85 48.14 18.35
N ALA A 30 0.50 46.88 18.63
CA ALA A 30 -0.89 46.49 18.69
C ALA A 30 -1.55 47.44 19.71
N ALA A 31 -2.53 48.21 19.26
CA ALA A 31 -3.31 49.08 20.15
C ALA A 31 -3.86 48.19 21.27
N GLY A 32 -3.50 48.42 22.54
CA GLY A 32 -3.63 47.45 23.63
C GLY A 32 -5.04 46.85 23.83
N ILE A 33 -5.73 47.25 24.91
CA ILE A 33 -7.14 46.85 25.12
C ILE A 33 -7.96 48.14 25.17
N ASN A 34 -8.89 48.29 24.22
CA ASN A 34 -9.73 49.48 24.07
C ASN A 34 -11.20 49.07 24.06
N ALA A 35 -11.94 49.38 25.13
CA ALA A 35 -13.37 49.12 25.19
C ALA A 35 -14.14 49.95 24.14
N ALA A 36 -15.17 49.35 23.53
CA ALA A 36 -16.01 50.01 22.53
C ALA A 36 -17.14 50.84 23.14
N ASN A 37 -17.46 50.63 24.42
CA ASN A 37 -18.51 51.34 25.15
C ASN A 37 -18.16 51.46 26.65
N GLY A 38 -18.97 52.19 27.41
CA GLY A 38 -18.74 52.46 28.84
C GLY A 38 -19.11 51.33 29.80
N ASN A 39 -19.63 50.19 29.32
CA ASN A 39 -20.02 49.07 30.19
C ASN A 39 -18.80 48.27 30.68
N THR A 40 -17.70 48.32 29.94
CA THR A 40 -16.42 47.68 30.27
C THR A 40 -15.40 48.78 30.58
N GLN A 41 -14.71 48.67 31.71
CA GLN A 41 -13.70 49.66 32.11
C GLN A 41 -12.31 49.03 32.03
N VAL A 42 -11.43 49.63 31.24
CA VAL A 42 -10.04 49.17 31.09
C VAL A 42 -9.11 50.11 31.85
N GLN A 43 -8.43 49.58 32.86
CA GLN A 43 -7.36 50.27 33.56
C GLN A 43 -6.06 49.96 32.83
N GLN A 44 -5.47 50.98 32.20
CA GLN A 44 -4.22 50.84 31.47
C GLN A 44 -3.04 50.74 32.44
N GLY A 45 -2.02 49.96 32.07
CA GLY A 45 -0.81 49.73 32.85
C GLY A 45 0.11 48.74 32.15
N ASN A 46 1.17 48.31 32.82
CA ASN A 46 2.06 47.26 32.29
C ASN A 46 1.31 45.93 32.06
N VAL A 47 0.38 45.60 32.94
CA VAL A 47 -0.63 44.55 32.77
C VAL A 47 -1.99 45.25 32.84
N PRO A 48 -2.73 45.39 31.73
CA PRO A 48 -4.03 46.03 31.76
C PRO A 48 -5.05 45.19 32.55
N VAL A 49 -5.89 45.88 33.34
CA VAL A 49 -6.95 45.26 34.13
C VAL A 49 -8.30 45.69 33.57
N VAL A 50 -9.08 44.71 33.11
CA VAL A 50 -10.42 44.90 32.56
C VAL A 50 -11.44 44.60 33.65
N ASN A 51 -12.06 45.64 34.18
CA ASN A 51 -13.30 45.51 34.93
C ASN A 51 -14.43 45.18 33.94
N ILE A 52 -14.73 43.89 33.83
CA ILE A 52 -15.74 43.36 32.93
C ILE A 52 -17.13 43.94 33.23
N ALA A 53 -18.01 43.94 32.24
CA ALA A 53 -19.38 44.40 32.34
C ALA A 53 -20.22 43.57 33.31
N THR A 54 -21.32 44.14 33.81
CA THR A 54 -22.28 43.42 34.66
C THR A 54 -22.81 42.17 33.95
N PRO A 55 -22.74 40.97 34.57
CA PRO A 55 -23.31 39.76 33.98
C PRO A 55 -24.82 39.85 33.83
N ASN A 56 -25.36 39.32 32.74
CA ASN A 56 -26.80 39.27 32.49
C ASN A 56 -27.48 38.12 33.27
N GLY A 57 -28.79 37.93 33.02
CA GLY A 57 -29.58 36.87 33.66
C GLY A 57 -29.05 35.45 33.44
N ALA A 58 -28.37 35.22 32.31
CA ALA A 58 -27.73 33.95 31.94
C ALA A 58 -26.28 33.83 32.46
N GLY A 59 -25.81 34.76 33.31
CA GLY A 59 -24.46 34.74 33.87
C GLY A 59 -23.36 35.19 32.88
N ILE A 60 -23.73 35.79 31.74
CA ILE A 60 -22.79 36.21 30.71
C ILE A 60 -22.40 37.68 30.91
N SER A 61 -21.11 37.96 31.05
CA SER A 61 -20.55 39.30 30.92
C SER A 61 -20.09 39.50 29.47
N HIS A 62 -20.81 40.34 28.72
CA HIS A 62 -20.48 40.67 27.33
C HIS A 62 -19.75 42.01 27.25
N ASN A 63 -18.49 41.94 26.80
CA ASN A 63 -17.57 43.06 26.72
C ASN A 63 -17.22 43.29 25.24
N SER A 64 -17.47 44.50 24.76
CA SER A 64 -17.19 44.87 23.37
C SER A 64 -15.96 45.77 23.29
N TYR A 65 -15.10 45.54 22.29
CA TYR A 65 -13.82 46.24 22.12
C TYR A 65 -13.65 46.78 20.70
N GLN A 66 -12.91 47.88 20.58
CA GLN A 66 -12.34 48.32 19.30
C GLN A 66 -11.07 47.51 19.00
N ASP A 67 -10.23 47.32 20.01
CA ASP A 67 -9.03 46.47 19.96
C ASP A 67 -8.95 45.65 21.24
N PHE A 68 -8.60 44.37 21.10
CA PHE A 68 -8.34 43.47 22.22
C PHE A 68 -7.07 42.69 21.93
N ASN A 69 -5.95 43.19 22.44
CA ASN A 69 -4.63 42.61 22.29
C ASN A 69 -4.00 42.37 23.67
N VAL A 70 -3.39 41.21 23.85
CA VAL A 70 -2.73 40.82 25.10
C VAL A 70 -1.23 40.76 24.83
N ALA A 71 -0.48 41.73 25.33
CA ALA A 71 0.97 41.75 25.19
C ALA A 71 1.65 40.70 26.10
N ALA A 72 2.96 40.52 25.95
CA ALA A 72 3.74 39.54 26.70
C ALA A 72 3.56 39.58 28.25
N PRO A 73 3.44 40.74 28.91
CA PRO A 73 3.14 40.79 30.35
C PRO A 73 1.79 40.18 30.74
N GLY A 74 0.87 40.02 29.80
CA GLY A 74 -0.47 39.49 30.01
C GLY A 74 -1.54 40.55 30.24
N ALA A 75 -2.76 40.12 30.58
CA ALA A 75 -3.90 40.97 30.91
C ALA A 75 -4.81 40.28 31.94
N VAL A 76 -5.57 41.07 32.70
CA VAL A 76 -6.48 40.57 33.75
C VAL A 76 -7.93 40.93 33.43
N LEU A 77 -8.82 39.94 33.43
CA LEU A 77 -10.27 40.09 33.48
C LEU A 77 -10.70 40.05 34.94
N ASN A 78 -11.10 41.19 35.51
CA ASN A 78 -11.49 41.29 36.90
C ASN A 78 -12.94 40.81 37.09
N ASN A 79 -13.11 39.54 37.50
CA ASN A 79 -14.37 38.90 37.85
C ASN A 79 -14.55 38.76 39.38
N ALA A 80 -13.86 39.58 40.17
CA ALA A 80 -13.83 39.46 41.62
C ALA A 80 -14.95 40.26 42.29
N THR A 81 -15.70 39.61 43.19
CA THR A 81 -16.70 40.26 44.05
C THR A 81 -16.11 40.80 45.37
N ALA A 82 -14.82 40.53 45.63
CA ALA A 82 -14.05 41.02 46.76
C ALA A 82 -12.62 41.38 46.32
N ALA A 83 -11.93 42.23 47.08
CA ALA A 83 -10.52 42.55 46.81
C ALA A 83 -9.62 41.33 47.07
N GLY A 84 -8.47 41.26 46.38
CA GLY A 84 -7.55 40.13 46.48
C GLY A 84 -6.30 40.29 45.61
N GLN A 85 -5.50 39.23 45.52
CA GLN A 85 -4.24 39.22 44.79
C GLN A 85 -4.40 38.53 43.42
N SER A 86 -4.20 39.27 42.33
CA SER A 86 -4.03 38.75 40.97
C SER A 86 -2.60 38.24 40.78
N GLN A 87 -2.45 37.18 39.98
CA GLN A 87 -1.16 36.60 39.62
C GLN A 87 -0.35 37.53 38.70
N LEU A 88 -1.01 38.28 37.81
CA LEU A 88 -0.35 39.14 36.83
C LEU A 88 -0.26 40.62 37.26
N ALA A 89 -1.28 41.16 37.91
CA ALA A 89 -1.39 42.59 38.21
C ALA A 89 -1.26 42.96 39.70
N GLY A 90 -1.03 41.97 40.59
CA GLY A 90 -0.84 42.21 42.01
C GLY A 90 -2.15 42.45 42.77
N GLN A 91 -2.14 43.29 43.81
CA GLN A 91 -3.32 43.55 44.61
C GLN A 91 -4.37 44.33 43.81
N LEU A 92 -5.57 43.78 43.66
CA LEU A 92 -6.69 44.39 42.95
C LEU A 92 -7.92 44.52 43.86
N SER A 93 -8.73 45.54 43.60
CA SER A 93 -10.04 45.72 44.23
C SER A 93 -11.12 44.88 43.54
N ALA A 94 -12.25 44.68 44.21
CA ALA A 94 -13.43 44.08 43.61
C ALA A 94 -13.90 44.88 42.39
N ASN A 95 -14.45 44.19 41.39
CA ASN A 95 -15.05 44.86 40.23
C ASN A 95 -16.44 45.41 40.59
N GLY A 96 -16.54 46.73 40.68
CA GLY A 96 -17.78 47.44 41.00
C GLY A 96 -18.93 47.19 40.01
N ASN A 97 -18.64 46.79 38.76
CA ASN A 97 -19.67 46.49 37.76
C ASN A 97 -20.47 45.23 38.10
N LEU A 98 -19.93 44.31 38.89
CA LEU A 98 -20.55 43.00 39.15
C LEU A 98 -21.75 43.06 40.10
N LYS A 99 -21.87 44.12 40.90
CA LYS A 99 -22.95 44.27 41.91
C LYS A 99 -23.13 43.02 42.80
N GLY A 100 -22.03 42.35 43.12
CA GLY A 100 -22.01 41.14 43.96
C GLY A 100 -22.21 39.81 43.23
N LYS A 101 -22.48 39.79 41.90
CA LYS A 101 -22.62 38.56 41.11
C LYS A 101 -21.52 38.46 40.05
N ALA A 102 -20.67 37.45 40.17
CA ALA A 102 -19.64 37.16 39.18
C ALA A 102 -20.22 36.58 37.88
N ALA A 103 -19.48 36.74 36.78
CA ALA A 103 -19.78 36.11 35.50
C ALA A 103 -19.43 34.62 35.53
N GLU A 104 -20.20 33.81 34.81
CA GLU A 104 -19.91 32.40 34.50
C GLU A 104 -19.23 32.28 33.13
N LEU A 105 -19.55 33.18 32.20
CA LEU A 105 -18.94 33.32 30.88
C LEU A 105 -18.59 34.78 30.64
N ILE A 106 -17.35 35.05 30.25
CA ILE A 106 -16.85 36.36 29.85
C ILE A 106 -16.62 36.34 28.34
N ILE A 107 -17.45 37.06 27.59
CA ILE A 107 -17.29 37.23 26.15
C ILE A 107 -16.55 38.54 25.90
N ASN A 108 -15.42 38.44 25.21
CA ASN A 108 -14.63 39.57 24.72
C ASN A 108 -14.78 39.65 23.20
N GLU A 109 -15.72 40.48 22.73
CA GLU A 109 -16.03 40.63 21.32
C GLU A 109 -15.34 41.88 20.75
N VAL A 110 -14.52 41.70 19.72
CA VAL A 110 -13.94 42.81 18.96
C VAL A 110 -14.89 43.19 17.84
N THR A 111 -15.34 44.45 17.89
CA THR A 111 -16.23 45.07 16.89
C THR A 111 -15.52 46.04 15.96
N GLY A 112 -14.25 46.36 16.26
CA GLY A 112 -13.36 47.15 15.39
C GLY A 112 -12.88 46.37 14.15
N GLY A 113 -12.02 47.00 13.35
CA GLY A 113 -11.49 46.43 12.09
C GLY A 113 -10.20 45.61 12.23
N SER A 114 -9.57 45.63 13.41
CA SER A 114 -8.28 45.00 13.68
C SER A 114 -8.44 43.54 14.11
N ARG A 115 -7.42 42.73 13.80
CA ARG A 115 -7.23 41.39 14.39
C ARG A 115 -6.73 41.49 15.83
N SER A 116 -6.92 40.42 16.60
CA SER A 116 -6.40 40.30 17.98
C SER A 116 -5.05 39.59 17.98
N GLU A 117 -4.08 40.15 18.70
CA GLU A 117 -2.75 39.60 18.96
C GLU A 117 -2.64 39.21 20.44
N LEU A 118 -2.45 37.93 20.71
CA LEU A 118 -2.39 37.33 22.05
C LEU A 118 -0.99 36.74 22.26
N GLN A 119 -0.14 37.45 22.99
CA GLN A 119 1.29 37.14 23.18
C GLN A 119 1.65 36.86 24.65
N GLY A 120 0.67 36.82 25.54
CA GLY A 120 0.87 36.60 26.98
C GLY A 120 -0.34 35.94 27.63
N LYS A 121 -0.30 35.81 28.97
CA LYS A 121 -1.36 35.15 29.73
C LYS A 121 -2.58 36.05 29.95
N LEU A 122 -3.77 35.48 29.87
CA LEU A 122 -5.03 36.11 30.24
C LEU A 122 -5.56 35.50 31.54
N GLU A 123 -5.62 36.29 32.60
CA GLU A 123 -6.08 35.86 33.92
C GLU A 123 -7.53 36.26 34.17
N VAL A 124 -8.36 35.33 34.65
CA VAL A 124 -9.63 35.68 35.30
C VAL A 124 -9.36 35.87 36.79
N PHE A 125 -9.29 37.12 37.24
CA PHE A 125 -9.09 37.41 38.65
C PHE A 125 -10.41 37.28 39.43
N GLY A 126 -10.39 36.61 40.58
CA GLY A 126 -11.56 36.35 41.41
C GLY A 126 -12.26 35.03 41.08
N ASN A 127 -13.57 35.06 40.91
CA ASN A 127 -14.36 33.87 40.60
C ASN A 127 -14.00 33.33 39.20
N LYS A 128 -13.75 32.03 39.10
CA LYS A 128 -13.46 31.36 37.81
C LYS A 128 -14.63 31.53 36.84
N ALA A 129 -14.31 31.73 35.56
CA ALA A 129 -15.30 31.86 34.49
C ALA A 129 -14.75 31.34 33.16
N ASN A 130 -15.63 30.85 32.29
CA ASN A 130 -15.24 30.56 30.90
C ASN A 130 -14.91 31.87 30.18
N VAL A 131 -13.96 31.84 29.25
CA VAL A 131 -13.53 33.01 28.49
C VAL A 131 -13.68 32.75 27.00
N MET A 132 -14.39 33.64 26.32
CA MET A 132 -14.49 33.65 24.86
C MET A 132 -13.84 34.93 24.31
N ILE A 133 -12.97 34.78 23.32
CA ILE A 133 -12.41 35.89 22.55
C ILE A 133 -12.95 35.77 21.13
N ALA A 134 -13.81 36.69 20.73
CA ALA A 134 -14.51 36.69 19.45
C ALA A 134 -14.03 37.85 18.58
N ASN A 135 -13.33 37.56 17.49
CA ASN A 135 -12.86 38.58 16.54
C ASN A 135 -12.98 38.09 15.09
N PRO A 136 -14.02 38.51 14.33
CA PRO A 136 -14.19 38.13 12.93
C PRO A 136 -13.06 38.55 11.98
N ASN A 137 -12.17 39.47 12.37
CA ASN A 137 -11.02 39.88 11.56
C ASN A 137 -9.83 38.91 11.72
N GLY A 138 -9.86 38.05 12.75
CA GLY A 138 -8.84 37.05 13.03
C GLY A 138 -8.23 37.19 14.42
N ILE A 139 -7.59 36.11 14.87
CA ILE A 139 -6.90 36.02 16.16
C ILE A 139 -5.54 35.37 15.92
N SER A 140 -4.50 35.96 16.47
CA SER A 140 -3.13 35.45 16.49
C SER A 140 -2.76 35.16 17.94
N CYS A 141 -2.35 33.92 18.24
CA CYS A 141 -1.87 33.50 19.55
C CYS A 141 -0.40 33.05 19.40
N ASP A 142 0.53 33.80 19.99
CA ASP A 142 1.96 33.49 19.96
C ASP A 142 2.52 33.50 21.39
N GLY A 143 2.32 32.39 22.11
CA GLY A 143 2.65 32.26 23.52
C GLY A 143 1.50 32.67 24.45
N CYS A 144 0.26 32.65 23.95
CA CYS A 144 -0.89 32.93 24.78
C CYS A 144 -1.17 31.77 25.75
N GLY A 145 -1.72 32.10 26.91
CA GLY A 145 -2.19 31.10 27.89
C GLY A 145 -3.22 31.69 28.83
N PHE A 146 -3.81 30.86 29.67
CA PHE A 146 -4.97 31.26 30.48
C PHE A 146 -4.75 30.92 31.96
N ILE A 147 -5.31 31.73 32.85
CA ILE A 147 -5.26 31.51 34.30
C ILE A 147 -6.68 31.62 34.85
N ASN A 148 -7.09 30.63 35.64
CA ASN A 148 -8.40 30.59 36.29
C ASN A 148 -9.61 30.65 35.31
N ALA A 149 -9.39 30.19 34.07
CA ALA A 149 -10.40 30.07 33.03
C ALA A 149 -10.61 28.58 32.69
N PRO A 150 -11.58 27.88 33.29
CA PRO A 150 -11.80 26.45 33.06
C PRO A 150 -12.20 26.11 31.62
N GLY A 151 -12.75 27.06 30.86
CA GLY A 151 -13.07 26.89 29.46
C GLY A 151 -12.63 28.10 28.65
N VAL A 152 -12.00 27.85 27.49
CA VAL A 152 -11.49 28.90 26.62
C VAL A 152 -12.02 28.69 25.21
N THR A 153 -12.56 29.75 24.60
CA THR A 153 -12.96 29.75 23.18
C THR A 153 -12.28 30.87 22.43
N LEU A 154 -11.47 30.54 21.43
CA LEU A 154 -10.95 31.50 20.44
C LEU A 154 -11.81 31.38 19.18
N THR A 155 -12.49 32.46 18.79
CA THR A 155 -13.40 32.40 17.65
C THR A 155 -13.34 33.59 16.72
N THR A 156 -13.48 33.34 15.42
CA THR A 156 -13.76 34.38 14.42
C THR A 156 -15.26 34.48 14.11
N GLY A 157 -16.08 33.73 14.85
CA GLY A 157 -17.52 33.79 14.78
C GLY A 157 -18.07 34.98 15.53
N LYS A 158 -19.16 35.56 15.00
CA LYS A 158 -19.91 36.60 15.69
C LYS A 158 -20.92 35.97 16.66
N PRO A 159 -20.87 36.28 17.97
CA PRO A 159 -21.86 35.84 18.94
C PRO A 159 -23.28 36.28 18.57
N GLN A 160 -24.24 35.36 18.66
CA GLN A 160 -25.67 35.62 18.50
C GLN A 160 -26.36 35.33 19.83
N PHE A 161 -27.17 36.28 20.31
CA PHE A 161 -27.87 36.15 21.58
C PHE A 161 -29.38 36.00 21.36
N ASP A 162 -30.03 35.24 22.23
CA ASP A 162 -31.49 35.15 22.24
C ASP A 162 -32.13 36.39 22.89
N LYS A 163 -33.47 36.41 22.94
CA LYS A 163 -34.23 37.54 23.52
C LYS A 163 -34.00 37.71 25.03
N GLN A 164 -33.49 36.67 25.71
CA GLN A 164 -33.19 36.64 27.13
C GLN A 164 -31.72 36.99 27.43
N GLY A 165 -30.91 37.17 26.39
CA GLY A 165 -29.48 37.50 26.48
C GLY A 165 -28.57 36.28 26.63
N ALA A 166 -29.08 35.06 26.53
CA ALA A 166 -28.24 33.86 26.50
C ALA A 166 -27.56 33.71 25.13
N LEU A 167 -26.38 33.09 25.09
CA LEU A 167 -25.66 32.83 23.84
C LEU A 167 -26.37 31.73 23.05
N GLU A 168 -26.97 32.08 21.92
CA GLU A 168 -27.74 31.17 21.07
C GLU A 168 -26.85 30.44 20.05
N ALA A 169 -25.95 31.18 19.40
CA ALA A 169 -25.11 30.66 18.34
C ALA A 169 -23.81 31.47 18.12
N LEU A 170 -22.86 30.87 17.39
CA LEU A 170 -21.75 31.58 16.75
C LEU A 170 -21.93 31.51 15.23
N GLU A 171 -21.79 32.65 14.55
CA GLU A 171 -21.76 32.72 13.08
C GLU A 171 -20.36 33.01 12.57
N VAL A 172 -19.71 31.99 12.01
CA VAL A 172 -18.39 32.05 11.39
C VAL A 172 -18.55 32.27 9.89
N LYS A 173 -18.16 33.45 9.39
CA LYS A 173 -18.18 33.77 7.94
C LYS A 173 -16.79 34.02 7.34
N LYS A 174 -15.85 34.50 8.16
CA LYS A 174 -14.49 34.87 7.75
C LYS A 174 -13.53 34.80 8.95
N GLY A 175 -12.29 35.22 8.71
CA GLY A 175 -11.24 35.30 9.73
C GLY A 175 -10.54 33.96 9.93
N ALA A 176 -9.26 34.03 10.27
CA ALA A 176 -8.45 32.88 10.63
C ALA A 176 -7.93 33.01 12.06
N VAL A 177 -7.69 31.87 12.70
CA VAL A 177 -6.90 31.78 13.93
C VAL A 177 -5.50 31.31 13.58
N THR A 178 -4.47 32.05 13.99
CA THR A 178 -3.07 31.68 13.78
C THR A 178 -2.44 31.38 15.12
N ILE A 179 -1.89 30.18 15.27
CA ILE A 179 -1.03 29.82 16.39
C ILE A 179 0.41 30.05 15.95
N GLY A 180 1.06 31.05 16.53
CA GLY A 180 2.45 31.42 16.26
C GLY A 180 3.47 30.40 16.80
N GLY A 181 4.74 30.66 16.55
CA GLY A 181 5.84 29.74 16.87
C GLY A 181 5.99 29.44 18.36
N LYS A 182 5.57 30.34 19.25
CA LYS A 182 5.57 30.12 20.72
C LYS A 182 4.37 29.28 21.21
N GLY A 183 3.39 29.01 20.34
CA GLY A 183 2.30 28.10 20.64
C GLY A 183 1.17 28.70 21.50
N LEU A 184 0.31 27.80 21.99
CA LEU A 184 -0.82 28.07 22.89
C LEU A 184 -0.71 27.13 24.11
N ASP A 185 -0.71 27.70 25.32
CA ASP A 185 -0.76 26.96 26.58
C ASP A 185 -2.17 26.97 27.19
N GLY A 186 -2.88 25.86 27.01
CA GLY A 186 -4.25 25.64 27.48
C GLY A 186 -4.38 24.55 28.53
N TYR A 187 -3.29 24.09 29.16
CA TYR A 187 -3.36 23.02 30.19
C TYR A 187 -4.06 23.45 31.49
N SER A 188 -4.16 24.76 31.74
CA SER A 188 -4.90 25.31 32.87
C SER A 188 -6.42 25.30 32.66
N ALA A 189 -6.88 25.13 31.42
CA ALA A 189 -8.29 25.02 31.05
C ALA A 189 -8.68 23.55 30.91
N ASP A 190 -9.91 23.21 31.30
CA ASP A 190 -10.50 21.89 31.07
C ASP A 190 -10.68 21.62 29.57
N TYR A 191 -10.98 22.68 28.80
CA TYR A 191 -11.07 22.62 27.34
C TYR A 191 -10.67 23.94 26.66
N VAL A 192 -10.18 23.80 25.43
CA VAL A 192 -9.92 24.88 24.47
C VAL A 192 -10.66 24.60 23.18
N ASP A 193 -11.53 25.53 22.79
CA ASP A 193 -12.24 25.51 21.52
C ASP A 193 -11.68 26.58 20.58
N ILE A 194 -11.31 26.18 19.36
CA ILE A 194 -10.95 27.09 18.28
C ILE A 194 -12.05 26.99 17.22
N ILE A 195 -12.80 28.07 17.04
CA ILE A 195 -13.97 28.12 16.15
C ILE A 195 -13.76 29.23 15.12
N SER A 196 -13.27 28.88 13.94
CA SER A 196 -12.87 29.87 12.93
C SER A 196 -13.16 29.41 11.52
N ARG A 197 -12.98 30.28 10.51
CA ARG A 197 -13.12 29.82 9.13
C ARG A 197 -11.95 28.93 8.72
N ALA A 198 -10.75 29.31 9.12
CA ALA A 198 -9.54 28.51 8.96
C ALA A 198 -8.59 28.70 10.16
N THR A 199 -7.72 27.73 10.40
CA THR A 199 -6.67 27.81 11.41
C THR A 199 -5.30 27.46 10.83
N GLU A 200 -4.30 28.27 11.13
CA GLU A 200 -2.90 27.98 10.84
C GLU A 200 -2.17 27.67 12.15
N VAL A 201 -1.43 26.56 12.18
CA VAL A 201 -0.73 26.09 13.39
C VAL A 201 0.77 26.05 13.10
N ASN A 202 1.47 27.08 13.56
CA ASN A 202 2.92 27.26 13.40
C ASN A 202 3.72 26.85 14.64
N GLY A 203 3.06 26.68 15.79
CA GLY A 203 3.65 26.21 17.04
C GLY A 203 2.72 25.22 17.76
N GLN A 204 3.15 24.74 18.92
CA GLN A 204 2.44 23.70 19.66
C GLN A 204 1.16 24.24 20.31
N ILE A 205 0.07 23.50 20.20
CA ILE A 205 -1.15 23.69 21.00
C ILE A 205 -1.15 22.64 22.09
N ASN A 206 -1.15 23.08 23.34
CA ASN A 206 -1.18 22.25 24.53
C ASN A 206 -2.53 22.42 25.23
N ALA A 207 -3.28 21.34 25.50
CA ALA A 207 -4.61 21.46 26.13
C ALA A 207 -5.02 20.19 26.89
N ASN A 208 -5.98 20.28 27.80
CA ASN A 208 -6.64 19.07 28.30
C ASN A 208 -7.57 18.48 27.23
N SER A 209 -8.57 19.24 26.77
CA SER A 209 -9.42 18.86 25.65
C SER A 209 -9.34 19.94 24.57
N LEU A 210 -8.98 19.56 23.35
CA LEU A 210 -8.89 20.47 22.22
C LEU A 210 -9.99 20.16 21.21
N SER A 211 -10.82 21.16 20.85
CA SER A 211 -11.75 21.06 19.73
C SER A 211 -11.51 22.17 18.72
N LEU A 212 -11.37 21.80 17.45
CA LEU A 212 -11.32 22.72 16.32
C LEU A 212 -12.61 22.57 15.51
N THR A 213 -13.36 23.65 15.33
CA THR A 213 -14.52 23.71 14.44
C THR A 213 -14.26 24.74 13.35
N GLN A 214 -14.07 24.26 12.13
CA GLN A 214 -13.57 25.04 11.01
C GLN A 214 -14.56 25.12 9.84
N GLY A 215 -14.45 26.19 9.06
CA GLY A 215 -15.31 26.49 7.91
C GLY A 215 -16.40 27.52 8.22
N ALA A 216 -17.07 27.98 7.16
CA ALA A 216 -18.19 28.90 7.29
C ALA A 216 -19.43 28.23 7.89
N ASN A 217 -19.74 28.52 9.16
CA ASN A 217 -20.71 27.78 9.96
C ASN A 217 -21.56 28.66 10.88
N ARG A 218 -22.80 28.22 11.10
CA ARG A 218 -23.58 28.56 12.29
C ARG A 218 -23.49 27.39 13.28
N ILE A 219 -22.91 27.65 14.44
CA ILE A 219 -22.78 26.69 15.54
C ILE A 219 -23.84 27.06 16.58
N SER A 220 -24.83 26.19 16.81
CA SER A 220 -25.85 26.43 17.83
C SER A 220 -25.44 25.86 19.18
N PHE A 221 -25.56 26.65 20.24
CA PHE A 221 -25.34 26.17 21.61
C PHE A 221 -26.59 25.52 22.23
N LYS A 222 -27.75 25.63 21.57
CA LYS A 222 -29.01 25.05 22.05
C LYS A 222 -29.10 23.54 21.79
N ASP A 223 -28.69 23.11 20.59
CA ASP A 223 -28.77 21.71 20.15
C ASP A 223 -27.41 21.11 19.73
N GLY A 224 -26.33 21.91 19.78
CA GLY A 224 -24.97 21.48 19.41
C GLY A 224 -24.77 21.30 17.90
N THR A 225 -25.72 21.72 17.06
CA THR A 225 -25.63 21.52 15.61
C THR A 225 -24.65 22.50 14.96
N ILE A 226 -23.93 22.00 13.96
CA ILE A 226 -23.03 22.77 13.10
C ILE A 226 -23.64 22.79 11.71
N LYS A 227 -24.16 23.94 11.29
CA LYS A 227 -24.81 24.11 9.99
C LYS A 227 -23.95 24.99 9.08
N PRO A 228 -23.58 24.53 7.87
CA PRO A 228 -22.87 25.37 6.91
C PRO A 228 -23.67 26.65 6.59
N ILE A 229 -22.96 27.78 6.47
CA ILE A 229 -23.51 29.05 6.00
C ILE A 229 -22.63 29.63 4.89
N ALA A 230 -23.09 30.68 4.21
CA ALA A 230 -22.27 31.36 3.22
C ALA A 230 -21.08 32.08 3.88
N GLY A 231 -19.87 31.76 3.42
CA GLY A 231 -18.65 32.46 3.83
C GLY A 231 -18.42 33.77 3.08
N GLU A 232 -17.66 34.69 3.68
CA GLU A 232 -17.28 35.99 3.10
C GLU A 232 -15.84 35.98 2.55
N GLY A 233 -15.64 36.43 1.31
CA GLY A 233 -14.32 36.45 0.67
C GLY A 233 -13.90 35.09 0.10
N ALA A 234 -12.64 34.98 -0.30
CA ALA A 234 -12.10 33.79 -0.95
C ALA A 234 -12.19 32.55 -0.04
N LYS A 235 -12.59 31.42 -0.63
CA LYS A 235 -12.63 30.12 0.05
C LYS A 235 -11.20 29.66 0.37
N PRO A 236 -10.89 29.28 1.63
CA PRO A 236 -9.58 28.74 1.98
C PRO A 236 -9.30 27.43 1.24
N VAL A 237 -8.03 27.16 0.94
CA VAL A 237 -7.60 25.84 0.43
C VAL A 237 -7.62 24.80 1.54
N LEU A 238 -7.15 25.20 2.74
CA LEU A 238 -7.09 24.38 3.93
C LEU A 238 -7.86 25.05 5.08
N ALA A 239 -8.65 24.25 5.79
CA ALA A 239 -9.37 24.64 7.00
C ALA A 239 -8.45 24.56 8.23
N VAL A 240 -7.49 23.63 8.21
CA VAL A 240 -6.39 23.57 9.18
C VAL A 240 -5.11 23.29 8.41
N ASP A 241 -4.07 24.08 8.65
CA ASP A 241 -2.74 23.83 8.12
C ASP A 241 -1.71 23.84 9.24
N THR A 242 -1.09 22.68 9.47
CA THR A 242 -0.07 22.48 10.50
C THR A 242 1.30 22.56 9.85
N LYS A 243 2.10 23.58 10.19
CA LYS A 243 3.45 23.75 9.65
C LYS A 243 4.47 22.89 10.39
N ALA A 244 5.73 22.97 9.97
CA ALA A 244 6.81 22.09 10.44
C ALA A 244 7.04 22.07 11.95
N LEU A 245 6.80 23.19 12.65
CA LEU A 245 6.94 23.32 14.11
C LEU A 245 5.60 23.25 14.86
N GLY A 246 4.49 23.13 14.11
CA GLY A 246 3.15 23.03 14.66
C GLY A 246 2.80 21.62 15.11
N GLY A 247 1.85 21.52 16.04
CA GLY A 247 1.31 20.25 16.51
C GLY A 247 0.23 20.45 17.57
N MET A 248 -0.60 19.43 17.78
CA MET A 248 -1.67 19.42 18.76
C MET A 248 -1.41 18.32 19.79
N TYR A 249 -1.29 18.71 21.06
CA TYR A 249 -0.95 17.83 22.17
C TYR A 249 -2.02 18.00 23.25
N ALA A 250 -2.85 16.98 23.46
CA ALA A 250 -3.93 17.09 24.41
C ALA A 250 -4.28 15.77 25.13
N ASN A 251 -5.20 15.78 26.09
CA ASN A 251 -5.80 14.53 26.59
C ASN A 251 -6.86 14.01 25.61
N LYS A 252 -7.51 14.88 24.83
CA LYS A 252 -8.48 14.56 23.77
C LYS A 252 -8.39 15.58 22.64
N ILE A 253 -8.50 15.14 21.38
CA ILE A 253 -8.54 16.03 20.21
C ILE A 253 -9.78 15.74 19.36
N ARG A 254 -10.52 16.80 19.01
CA ARG A 254 -11.63 16.77 18.05
C ARG A 254 -11.42 17.82 16.97
N LEU A 255 -11.59 17.44 15.71
CA LEU A 255 -11.56 18.36 14.58
C LEU A 255 -12.80 18.14 13.70
N VAL A 256 -13.53 19.22 13.45
CA VAL A 256 -14.63 19.26 12.48
C VAL A 256 -14.35 20.35 11.46
N ALA A 257 -14.30 19.99 10.18
CA ALA A 257 -14.17 20.95 9.08
C ALA A 257 -15.17 20.60 7.97
N ASN A 258 -16.24 21.36 7.84
CA ASN A 258 -17.39 20.98 7.00
C ASN A 258 -17.61 21.91 5.79
N GLU A 259 -16.75 22.90 5.57
CA GLU A 259 -16.76 23.70 4.33
C GLU A 259 -16.37 22.78 3.17
N ASP A 260 -17.34 22.49 2.30
CA ASP A 260 -17.25 21.43 1.29
C ASP A 260 -15.98 21.53 0.43
N GLY A 261 -15.19 20.47 0.32
CA GLY A 261 -13.98 20.45 -0.48
C GLY A 261 -12.78 21.21 0.10
N VAL A 262 -12.91 21.86 1.26
CA VAL A 262 -11.77 22.43 1.97
C VAL A 262 -11.05 21.32 2.75
N GLY A 263 -9.75 21.17 2.52
CA GLY A 263 -8.95 20.11 3.13
C GLY A 263 -8.38 20.48 4.49
N VAL A 264 -7.68 19.54 5.12
CA VAL A 264 -6.83 19.77 6.29
C VAL A 264 -5.47 19.11 6.08
N ASN A 265 -4.42 19.78 6.55
CA ASN A 265 -3.05 19.31 6.53
C ASN A 265 -2.55 19.24 7.97
N LEU A 266 -2.29 18.03 8.44
CA LEU A 266 -2.14 17.70 9.85
C LEU A 266 -0.82 16.99 10.06
N LYS A 267 0.04 17.58 10.90
CA LYS A 267 1.36 17.02 11.22
C LYS A 267 1.31 16.16 12.47
N ASP A 268 1.46 16.78 13.64
CA ASP A 268 1.50 16.07 14.91
C ASP A 268 0.17 16.25 15.67
N LEU A 269 -0.45 15.12 16.00
CA LEU A 269 -1.66 15.02 16.80
C LEU A 269 -1.43 13.92 17.83
N ILE A 270 -1.21 14.31 19.08
CA ILE A 270 -0.86 13.38 20.15
C ILE A 270 -1.87 13.52 21.28
N THR A 271 -2.47 12.39 21.67
CA THR A 271 -3.31 12.33 22.86
C THR A 271 -2.69 11.46 23.95
N ASN A 272 -2.88 11.88 25.21
CA ASN A 272 -2.30 11.20 26.38
C ASN A 272 -3.30 10.38 27.21
N GLN A 273 -4.62 10.59 27.04
CA GLN A 273 -5.64 9.90 27.85
C GLN A 273 -6.81 9.34 27.04
N ARG A 274 -7.28 10.02 25.99
CA ARG A 274 -8.51 9.71 25.25
C ARG A 274 -8.26 9.69 23.73
N ASP A 275 -9.34 9.85 22.98
CA ASP A 275 -9.43 9.63 21.54
C ASP A 275 -9.01 10.85 20.70
N ILE A 276 -8.75 10.57 19.42
CA ILE A 276 -8.67 11.56 18.35
C ILE A 276 -9.87 11.32 17.43
N THR A 277 -10.67 12.36 17.19
CA THR A 277 -11.79 12.32 16.24
C THR A 277 -11.63 13.42 15.18
N LEU A 278 -11.54 13.04 13.90
CA LEU A 278 -11.42 13.93 12.76
C LEU A 278 -12.62 13.74 11.82
N ASN A 279 -13.38 14.80 11.56
CA ASN A 279 -14.51 14.79 10.62
C ASN A 279 -14.37 15.95 9.63
N VAL A 280 -14.01 15.65 8.39
CA VAL A 280 -13.67 16.64 7.37
C VAL A 280 -14.45 16.36 6.10
N ASN A 281 -15.22 17.34 5.61
CA ASN A 281 -15.95 17.25 4.34
C ASN A 281 -15.03 17.56 3.14
N GLY A 282 -13.85 16.94 3.12
CA GLY A 282 -12.74 17.25 2.20
C GLY A 282 -11.60 16.26 2.37
N LYS A 283 -10.40 16.65 1.92
CA LYS A 283 -9.18 15.83 2.05
C LYS A 283 -8.52 16.02 3.42
N ILE A 284 -8.18 14.93 4.09
CA ILE A 284 -7.26 14.91 5.24
C ILE A 284 -5.90 14.44 4.75
N THR A 285 -4.86 15.23 5.01
CA THR A 285 -3.46 14.79 4.84
C THR A 285 -2.82 14.67 6.21
N LEU A 286 -2.39 13.46 6.58
CA LEU A 286 -1.57 13.20 7.76
C LEU A 286 -0.10 13.13 7.31
N ASN A 287 0.71 14.11 7.70
CA ASN A 287 2.11 14.29 7.26
C ASN A 287 3.12 14.33 8.43
N GLY A 288 2.77 13.73 9.56
CA GLY A 288 3.57 13.63 10.78
C GLY A 288 3.11 12.49 11.67
N THR A 289 3.12 12.70 12.99
CA THR A 289 2.71 11.68 13.97
C THR A 289 1.28 11.90 14.45
N THR A 290 0.37 10.99 14.12
CA THR A 290 -0.97 10.92 14.70
C THR A 290 -1.03 9.75 15.68
N ARG A 291 -1.05 10.03 16.99
CA ARG A 291 -1.10 9.01 18.05
C ARG A 291 -2.28 9.23 18.97
N SER A 292 -3.26 8.31 18.90
CA SER A 292 -4.39 8.26 19.80
C SER A 292 -4.11 7.37 21.02
N LYS A 293 -4.41 7.85 22.24
CA LYS A 293 -4.28 7.03 23.47
C LYS A 293 -5.38 5.98 23.58
N THR A 294 -6.53 6.23 22.98
CA THR A 294 -7.59 5.23 22.85
C THR A 294 -7.88 5.02 21.38
N ASP A 295 -9.02 5.50 20.91
CA ASP A 295 -9.51 5.25 19.56
C ASP A 295 -9.12 6.37 18.60
N LEU A 296 -8.87 6.02 17.34
CA LEU A 296 -8.71 6.97 16.25
C LEU A 296 -9.92 6.88 15.32
N ASN A 297 -10.72 7.94 15.25
CA ASN A 297 -11.89 8.01 14.39
C ASN A 297 -11.68 9.08 13.31
N VAL A 298 -11.68 8.67 12.04
CA VAL A 298 -11.43 9.56 10.91
C VAL A 298 -12.56 9.41 9.89
N SER A 299 -13.15 10.54 9.49
CA SER A 299 -14.14 10.64 8.41
C SER A 299 -13.72 11.73 7.45
N ALA A 300 -13.52 11.38 6.18
CA ALA A 300 -13.06 12.29 5.13
C ALA A 300 -13.69 11.98 3.77
N LYS A 301 -13.55 12.87 2.78
CA LYS A 301 -13.70 12.44 1.37
C LYS A 301 -12.45 11.67 0.93
N GLU A 302 -11.28 12.23 1.19
CA GLU A 302 -9.99 11.59 0.91
C GLU A 302 -9.14 11.58 2.19
N LEU A 303 -8.50 10.44 2.47
CA LEU A 303 -7.51 10.31 3.52
C LEU A 303 -6.16 9.94 2.90
N LEU A 304 -5.18 10.81 3.06
CA LEU A 304 -3.79 10.58 2.64
C LEU A 304 -2.91 10.45 3.89
N VAL A 305 -2.28 9.30 4.06
CA VAL A 305 -1.16 9.10 4.99
C VAL A 305 0.12 9.23 4.17
N ALA A 306 0.82 10.34 4.36
CA ALA A 306 2.02 10.67 3.58
C ALA A 306 3.20 9.75 3.97
N PRO A 307 4.25 9.68 3.12
CA PRO A 307 5.49 9.01 3.48
C PRO A 307 6.04 9.54 4.82
N TRP A 308 6.73 8.67 5.57
CA TRP A 308 7.31 9.00 6.88
C TRP A 308 6.31 9.40 7.98
N SER A 309 5.00 9.18 7.77
CA SER A 309 3.95 9.57 8.71
C SER A 309 3.46 8.37 9.53
N VAL A 310 3.43 8.49 10.85
CA VAL A 310 3.00 7.42 11.76
C VAL A 310 1.58 7.68 12.21
N VAL A 311 0.67 6.75 11.93
CA VAL A 311 -0.70 6.77 12.43
C VAL A 311 -0.89 5.58 13.37
N GLN A 312 -1.20 5.86 14.64
CA GLN A 312 -1.31 4.85 15.70
C GLN A 312 -2.54 5.10 16.58
N ALA A 313 -3.29 4.04 16.84
CA ALA A 313 -4.27 3.97 17.92
C ALA A 313 -3.83 2.93 18.99
N ASP A 314 -3.81 3.34 20.25
CA ASP A 314 -3.56 2.42 21.38
C ASP A 314 -4.78 1.51 21.68
N GLN A 315 -5.93 1.76 21.05
CA GLN A 315 -7.09 0.85 21.00
C GLN A 315 -7.53 0.59 19.55
N ASP A 316 -8.70 1.07 19.13
CA ASP A 316 -9.27 0.79 17.81
C ASP A 316 -9.06 1.97 16.83
N ALA A 317 -8.98 1.69 15.53
CA ALA A 317 -9.00 2.72 14.49
C ALA A 317 -10.18 2.51 13.53
N THR A 318 -10.98 3.56 13.30
CA THR A 318 -12.04 3.58 12.28
C THR A 318 -11.74 4.68 11.27
N LEU A 319 -11.49 4.28 10.02
CA LEU A 319 -11.10 5.15 8.91
C LEU A 319 -12.17 5.09 7.82
N ALA A 320 -13.05 6.09 7.79
CA ALA A 320 -14.10 6.25 6.78
C ALA A 320 -13.68 7.30 5.75
N SER A 321 -13.58 6.92 4.48
CA SER A 321 -13.24 7.84 3.39
C SER A 321 -13.71 7.32 2.03
N GLN A 322 -13.94 8.16 1.02
CA GLN A 322 -14.15 7.65 -0.34
C GLN A 322 -12.86 7.03 -0.90
N THR A 323 -11.71 7.64 -0.61
CA THR A 323 -10.40 7.08 -0.95
C THR A 323 -9.44 7.19 0.23
N LEU A 324 -8.83 6.05 0.59
CA LEU A 324 -7.67 5.97 1.47
C LEU A 324 -6.42 5.70 0.63
N THR A 325 -5.44 6.60 0.69
CA THR A 325 -4.09 6.39 0.16
C THR A 325 -3.11 6.34 1.32
N ASN A 326 -2.49 5.19 1.53
CA ASN A 326 -1.49 4.96 2.55
C ASN A 326 -0.12 4.71 1.92
N ALA A 327 0.84 5.58 2.24
CA ALA A 327 2.24 5.46 1.83
C ALA A 327 3.19 5.14 2.99
N TRP A 328 2.67 4.97 4.22
CA TRP A 328 3.46 4.63 5.41
C TRP A 328 2.63 3.77 6.38
N GLN A 329 2.62 4.07 7.68
CA GLN A 329 2.13 3.12 8.68
C GLN A 329 0.83 3.58 9.34
N ILE A 330 -0.17 2.71 9.29
CA ILE A 330 -1.41 2.78 10.06
C ILE A 330 -1.45 1.57 10.98
N THR A 331 -1.48 1.81 12.29
CA THR A 331 -1.41 0.76 13.32
C THR A 331 -2.49 0.92 14.39
N ALA A 332 -3.02 -0.20 14.88
CA ALA A 332 -3.90 -0.20 16.05
C ALA A 332 -3.59 -1.40 16.97
N SER A 333 -3.60 -1.15 18.27
CA SER A 333 -3.30 -2.19 19.29
C SER A 333 -4.45 -3.17 19.51
N ARG A 334 -5.63 -2.88 18.95
CA ARG A 334 -6.80 -3.76 18.87
C ARG A 334 -7.24 -3.89 17.42
N ASP A 335 -8.37 -3.32 17.03
CA ASP A 335 -8.98 -3.51 15.72
C ASP A 335 -8.75 -2.33 14.77
N ILE A 336 -8.79 -2.59 13.47
CA ILE A 336 -8.89 -1.55 12.43
C ILE A 336 -10.12 -1.81 11.56
N ARG A 337 -10.91 -0.77 11.31
CA ARG A 337 -12.02 -0.75 10.35
C ARG A 337 -11.74 0.31 9.29
N VAL A 338 -11.55 -0.12 8.05
CA VAL A 338 -11.43 0.75 6.88
C VAL A 338 -12.73 0.67 6.09
N PHE A 339 -13.44 1.80 6.04
CA PHE A 339 -14.65 1.98 5.25
C PHE A 339 -14.34 2.89 4.07
N SER A 340 -14.06 2.31 2.90
CA SER A 340 -13.67 3.08 1.72
C SER A 340 -14.03 2.44 0.39
N ASP A 341 -14.35 3.28 -0.60
CA ASP A 341 -14.55 2.83 -1.98
C ASP A 341 -13.23 2.39 -2.61
N THR A 342 -12.13 3.04 -2.25
CA THR A 342 -10.80 2.75 -2.80
C THR A 342 -9.74 2.81 -1.72
N VAL A 343 -9.03 1.71 -1.52
CA VAL A 343 -7.86 1.64 -0.64
C VAL A 343 -6.62 1.40 -1.48
N ARG A 344 -5.65 2.30 -1.41
CA ARG A 344 -4.32 2.17 -2.02
C ARG A 344 -3.27 2.12 -0.93
N ASN A 345 -2.72 0.95 -0.69
CA ASN A 345 -1.59 0.72 0.21
C ASN A 345 -0.35 0.45 -0.65
N VAL A 346 0.53 1.45 -0.80
CA VAL A 346 1.57 1.43 -1.84
C VAL A 346 2.94 1.80 -1.26
N GLY A 347 3.92 0.93 -1.49
CA GLY A 347 5.32 1.14 -1.11
C GLY A 347 5.79 0.19 0.00
N ALA A 348 7.11 -0.06 0.02
CA ALA A 348 7.74 -1.06 0.89
C ALA A 348 7.44 -0.86 2.39
N ASP A 349 7.32 0.40 2.81
CA ASP A 349 7.04 0.77 4.19
C ASP A 349 5.54 0.97 4.47
N ALA A 350 4.70 0.93 3.43
CA ALA A 350 3.28 1.09 3.56
C ALA A 350 2.67 -0.14 4.25
N LYS A 351 1.99 0.10 5.38
CA LYS A 351 1.47 -0.92 6.27
C LYS A 351 0.14 -0.52 6.89
N ILE A 352 -0.85 -1.40 6.79
CA ILE A 352 -2.09 -1.35 7.59
C ILE A 352 -2.05 -2.54 8.54
N HIS A 353 -1.92 -2.29 9.84
CA HIS A 353 -1.64 -3.34 10.82
C HIS A 353 -2.53 -3.23 12.07
N ALA A 354 -3.45 -4.18 12.22
CA ALA A 354 -4.22 -4.35 13.45
C ALA A 354 -3.58 -5.44 14.33
N ASN A 355 -3.59 -5.31 15.64
CA ASN A 355 -3.13 -6.40 16.50
C ASN A 355 -4.16 -7.54 16.59
N ARG A 356 -5.46 -7.19 16.60
CA ARG A 356 -6.59 -8.12 16.62
C ARG A 356 -7.20 -8.23 15.23
N ASN A 357 -8.34 -7.60 14.96
CA ASN A 357 -9.08 -7.81 13.72
C ASN A 357 -8.93 -6.63 12.74
N LEU A 358 -9.02 -6.92 11.45
CA LEU A 358 -8.97 -5.90 10.39
C LEU A 358 -10.11 -6.12 9.39
N TRP A 359 -10.89 -5.08 9.14
CA TRP A 359 -11.91 -5.05 8.08
C TRP A 359 -11.58 -3.99 7.04
N ILE A 360 -11.62 -4.36 5.77
CA ILE A 360 -11.55 -3.44 4.63
C ILE A 360 -12.76 -3.70 3.73
N GLN A 361 -13.67 -2.73 3.68
CA GLN A 361 -14.93 -2.79 2.94
C GLN A 361 -15.44 -1.37 2.65
N LYS A 362 -16.53 -1.21 1.90
CA LYS A 362 -17.08 0.13 1.57
C LYS A 362 -17.65 0.83 2.80
N ASP A 363 -18.44 0.11 3.59
CA ASP A 363 -19.22 0.64 4.70
C ASP A 363 -19.45 -0.41 5.78
N ALA A 364 -20.10 -0.02 6.89
CA ALA A 364 -20.37 -0.91 8.02
C ALA A 364 -21.31 -2.07 7.70
N GLN A 365 -22.10 -1.97 6.62
CA GLN A 365 -23.03 -3.02 6.17
C GLN A 365 -22.31 -4.16 5.46
N GLY A 366 -21.03 -3.99 5.12
CA GLY A 366 -20.24 -5.02 4.44
C GLY A 366 -20.36 -4.96 2.92
N ASN A 367 -20.80 -3.83 2.37
CA ASN A 367 -20.77 -3.64 0.92
C ASN A 367 -19.32 -3.66 0.41
N LYS A 368 -19.15 -4.12 -0.84
CA LYS A 368 -17.85 -4.19 -1.49
C LYS A 368 -17.29 -2.80 -1.77
N ALA A 369 -16.02 -2.59 -1.44
CA ALA A 369 -15.22 -1.52 -2.02
C ALA A 369 -15.09 -1.70 -3.54
N ASN A 370 -14.73 -0.66 -4.29
CA ASN A 370 -14.43 -0.80 -5.71
C ASN A 370 -13.03 -1.42 -5.91
N LEU A 371 -12.05 -0.95 -5.14
CA LEU A 371 -10.65 -1.38 -5.26
C LEU A 371 -9.97 -1.45 -3.90
N VAL A 372 -9.28 -2.56 -3.66
CA VAL A 372 -8.23 -2.67 -2.64
C VAL A 372 -6.94 -3.02 -3.37
N GLU A 373 -5.99 -2.09 -3.37
CA GLU A 373 -4.67 -2.26 -3.96
C GLU A 373 -3.62 -2.34 -2.85
N ASN A 374 -2.87 -3.44 -2.82
CA ASN A 374 -1.73 -3.66 -1.96
C ASN A 374 -0.50 -3.91 -2.83
N ARG A 375 0.34 -2.88 -3.00
CA ARG A 375 1.41 -2.84 -4.00
C ARG A 375 2.75 -2.70 -3.33
N SER A 376 3.51 -3.81 -3.28
CA SER A 376 4.76 -3.94 -2.51
C SER A 376 4.61 -3.44 -1.07
N ALA A 377 3.44 -3.66 -0.47
CA ALA A 377 3.04 -3.13 0.83
C ALA A 377 2.45 -4.25 1.71
N THR A 378 2.15 -3.95 2.98
CA THR A 378 1.64 -4.94 3.94
C THR A 378 0.25 -4.59 4.47
N ILE A 379 -0.67 -5.54 4.44
CA ILE A 379 -1.95 -5.51 5.17
C ILE A 379 -1.94 -6.69 6.13
N LYS A 380 -2.01 -6.46 7.44
CA LYS A 380 -1.87 -7.57 8.40
C LYS A 380 -2.66 -7.47 9.70
N THR A 381 -2.93 -8.64 10.28
CA THR A 381 -3.24 -8.80 11.70
C THR A 381 -2.14 -9.59 12.44
N ASN A 382 -2.05 -9.46 13.77
CA ASN A 382 -1.15 -10.31 14.56
C ASN A 382 -1.84 -11.56 15.13
N SER A 383 -3.08 -11.43 15.63
CA SER A 383 -3.76 -12.50 16.37
C SER A 383 -5.22 -12.71 16.01
N GLY A 384 -5.89 -11.73 15.39
CA GLY A 384 -7.30 -11.81 15.02
C GLY A 384 -7.52 -11.96 13.52
N ASP A 385 -8.78 -11.84 13.12
CA ASP A 385 -9.23 -12.16 11.78
C ASP A 385 -9.06 -10.98 10.81
N LEU A 386 -8.92 -11.30 9.52
CA LEU A 386 -8.84 -10.33 8.44
C LEU A 386 -10.00 -10.51 7.48
N VAL A 387 -10.69 -9.43 7.16
CA VAL A 387 -11.81 -9.42 6.23
C VAL A 387 -11.61 -8.36 5.16
N ILE A 388 -11.65 -8.76 3.89
CA ILE A 388 -11.60 -7.84 2.74
C ILE A 388 -12.82 -8.10 1.87
N ARG A 389 -13.61 -7.06 1.58
CA ARG A 389 -14.74 -7.10 0.64
C ARG A 389 -14.58 -6.04 -0.43
N THR A 390 -14.40 -6.46 -1.68
CA THR A 390 -14.11 -5.56 -2.80
C THR A 390 -14.61 -6.12 -4.13
N GLU A 391 -14.73 -5.27 -5.15
CA GLU A 391 -14.86 -5.70 -6.55
C GLU A 391 -13.50 -6.17 -7.06
N GLN A 392 -12.43 -5.39 -6.85
CA GLN A 392 -11.07 -5.75 -7.25
C GLN A 392 -10.12 -5.78 -6.06
N LEU A 393 -9.40 -6.89 -5.88
CA LEU A 393 -8.25 -6.99 -4.97
C LEU A 393 -6.98 -7.23 -5.79
N ASN A 394 -6.06 -6.28 -5.73
CA ASN A 394 -4.75 -6.38 -6.38
C ASN A 394 -3.66 -6.46 -5.31
N ASN A 395 -3.15 -7.66 -5.04
CA ASN A 395 -1.96 -7.86 -4.22
C ASN A 395 -0.76 -8.11 -5.14
N VAL A 396 0.06 -7.09 -5.35
CA VAL A 396 1.04 -7.09 -6.43
C VAL A 396 2.42 -6.65 -5.95
N ARG A 397 3.45 -7.21 -6.56
CA ARG A 397 4.79 -6.64 -6.52
C ARG A 397 4.84 -5.49 -7.52
N ASP A 398 5.20 -4.31 -7.03
CA ASP A 398 5.13 -3.09 -7.83
C ASP A 398 6.08 -3.09 -9.03
N VAL A 399 7.32 -3.52 -8.78
CA VAL A 399 8.38 -3.57 -9.77
C VAL A 399 8.98 -4.95 -9.76
N VAL A 400 8.87 -5.62 -10.90
CA VAL A 400 9.58 -6.84 -11.26
C VAL A 400 9.97 -6.71 -12.74
N SER A 401 11.25 -6.84 -13.04
CA SER A 401 11.75 -6.81 -14.41
C SER A 401 12.78 -7.90 -14.59
N ALA A 402 12.61 -8.69 -15.65
CA ALA A 402 13.57 -9.68 -16.09
C ALA A 402 13.87 -9.49 -17.58
N GLU A 403 15.14 -9.65 -17.92
CA GLU A 403 15.67 -9.36 -19.25
C GLU A 403 16.51 -10.54 -19.76
N TRP A 404 16.52 -10.70 -21.08
CA TRP A 404 17.38 -11.65 -21.77
C TRP A 404 18.79 -11.10 -21.92
N LYS A 405 19.77 -11.88 -21.49
CA LYS A 405 21.20 -11.62 -21.67
C LYS A 405 21.79 -12.70 -22.56
N ASN A 406 22.26 -12.30 -23.74
CA ASN A 406 22.98 -13.21 -24.63
C ASN A 406 24.39 -13.49 -24.10
N ILE A 407 24.80 -14.76 -24.18
CA ILE A 407 26.14 -15.24 -23.86
C ILE A 407 26.70 -15.88 -25.12
N SER A 408 27.81 -15.32 -25.60
CA SER A 408 28.51 -15.83 -26.78
C SER A 408 29.37 -17.05 -26.45
N GLY A 409 29.47 -17.98 -27.40
CA GLY A 409 30.33 -19.15 -27.29
C GLY A 409 31.78 -18.78 -26.99
N ASN A 410 32.42 -19.56 -26.13
CA ASN A 410 33.79 -19.32 -25.65
C ASN A 410 34.81 -20.34 -26.18
N SER A 411 34.38 -21.29 -27.01
CA SER A 411 35.20 -22.37 -27.54
C SER A 411 35.19 -22.40 -29.07
N LYS A 412 36.28 -22.91 -29.63
CA LYS A 412 36.38 -23.32 -31.04
C LYS A 412 36.90 -24.76 -31.16
N ALA A 413 36.84 -25.52 -30.06
CA ALA A 413 37.36 -26.88 -29.99
C ALA A 413 36.51 -27.82 -30.86
N PHE A 414 37.16 -28.42 -31.86
CA PHE A 414 36.55 -29.38 -32.77
C PHE A 414 37.38 -30.65 -32.81
N ASN A 415 36.80 -31.73 -32.30
CA ASN A 415 37.39 -33.05 -32.30
C ASN A 415 37.14 -33.73 -33.64
N LYS A 416 38.24 -34.17 -34.27
CA LYS A 416 38.26 -34.79 -35.59
C LYS A 416 38.41 -36.30 -35.53
N SER A 417 38.01 -36.94 -34.43
CA SER A 417 37.89 -38.41 -34.39
C SER A 417 36.98 -38.89 -35.53
N PHE A 418 37.34 -40.03 -36.12
CA PHE A 418 36.58 -40.60 -37.23
C PHE A 418 35.13 -40.86 -36.84
N VAL A 419 34.20 -40.52 -37.73
CA VAL A 419 32.74 -40.65 -37.53
C VAL A 419 32.16 -41.88 -38.22
N GLY A 420 33.00 -42.64 -38.93
CA GLY A 420 32.66 -43.91 -39.52
C GLY A 420 33.77 -44.43 -40.41
N SER A 421 33.61 -45.64 -40.90
CA SER A 421 34.47 -46.24 -41.90
C SER A 421 33.68 -47.21 -42.77
N TYR A 422 34.14 -47.42 -44.00
CA TYR A 422 33.58 -48.42 -44.92
C TYR A 422 34.66 -49.03 -45.81
N TYR A 423 34.41 -50.24 -46.31
CA TYR A 423 35.23 -50.84 -47.35
C TYR A 423 34.85 -50.28 -48.72
N GLY A 424 35.84 -49.88 -49.50
CA GLY A 424 35.65 -49.46 -50.88
C GLY A 424 36.92 -49.65 -51.68
N THR A 425 36.83 -49.41 -52.98
CA THR A 425 38.01 -49.49 -53.85
C THR A 425 38.60 -48.09 -54.03
N ARG A 426 39.91 -47.94 -53.87
CA ARG A 426 40.65 -46.71 -54.17
C ARG A 426 41.84 -47.06 -55.04
N GLN A 427 42.03 -46.33 -56.14
CA GLN A 427 43.15 -46.55 -57.07
C GLN A 427 43.26 -48.01 -57.57
N GLY A 428 42.15 -48.75 -57.62
CA GLY A 428 42.10 -50.14 -58.09
C GLY A 428 42.43 -51.21 -57.05
N VAL A 429 42.67 -50.85 -55.77
CA VAL A 429 42.87 -51.79 -54.66
C VAL A 429 41.80 -51.61 -53.58
N ASP A 430 41.57 -52.67 -52.80
CA ASP A 430 40.66 -52.63 -51.66
C ASP A 430 41.22 -51.73 -50.56
N ALA A 431 40.34 -50.86 -50.04
CA ALA A 431 40.70 -49.83 -49.09
C ALA A 431 39.71 -49.78 -47.93
N VAL A 432 40.25 -49.57 -46.73
CA VAL A 432 39.48 -49.10 -45.58
C VAL A 432 39.44 -47.58 -45.64
N VAL A 433 38.27 -47.03 -45.90
CA VAL A 433 38.06 -45.59 -45.93
C VAL A 433 37.58 -45.15 -44.56
N THR A 434 38.39 -44.37 -43.84
CA THR A 434 37.98 -43.71 -42.59
C THR A 434 37.45 -42.31 -42.88
N LEU A 435 36.38 -41.92 -42.20
CA LEU A 435 35.70 -40.66 -42.43
C LEU A 435 36.02 -39.69 -41.30
N GLU A 436 36.80 -38.65 -41.59
CA GLU A 436 37.05 -37.55 -40.68
C GLU A 436 35.98 -36.45 -40.89
N PRO A 437 35.33 -35.96 -39.83
CA PRO A 437 34.33 -34.91 -39.99
C PRO A 437 34.97 -33.57 -40.37
N GLU A 438 34.27 -32.80 -41.21
CA GLU A 438 34.57 -31.39 -41.47
C GLU A 438 33.33 -30.52 -41.28
N LEU A 439 33.49 -29.31 -40.74
CA LEU A 439 32.38 -28.36 -40.59
C LEU A 439 32.29 -27.50 -41.85
N LYS A 440 31.21 -27.67 -42.61
CA LYS A 440 30.95 -26.93 -43.85
C LYS A 440 29.84 -25.90 -43.63
N ASP A 441 30.03 -24.70 -44.20
CA ASP A 441 29.06 -23.60 -44.14
C ASP A 441 28.57 -23.25 -42.73
N PHE A 442 29.45 -23.44 -41.73
CA PHE A 442 29.06 -23.41 -40.32
C PHE A 442 28.74 -21.99 -39.82
N GLY A 443 29.30 -20.93 -40.40
CA GLY A 443 28.90 -19.53 -40.19
C GLY A 443 29.05 -18.94 -38.76
N ILE A 444 29.22 -19.76 -37.72
CA ILE A 444 29.37 -19.34 -36.32
C ILE A 444 30.84 -19.47 -35.89
N GLY A 445 31.38 -18.38 -35.33
CA GLY A 445 32.80 -18.25 -35.01
C GLY A 445 33.25 -18.94 -33.72
N SER A 446 32.34 -19.19 -32.77
CA SER A 446 32.59 -19.89 -31.51
C SER A 446 31.31 -20.51 -30.95
N TRP A 447 31.47 -21.59 -30.17
CA TRP A 447 30.39 -22.36 -29.55
C TRP A 447 30.73 -22.69 -28.10
N PHE A 448 29.87 -23.43 -27.41
CA PHE A 448 30.13 -23.92 -26.05
C PHE A 448 30.59 -25.38 -26.09
N GLY A 449 31.60 -25.71 -25.29
CA GLY A 449 32.15 -27.07 -25.22
C GLY A 449 33.01 -27.46 -26.43
N GLU A 450 33.10 -28.76 -26.71
CA GLU A 450 33.82 -29.33 -27.85
C GLU A 450 32.81 -29.96 -28.82
N ILE A 451 32.94 -29.68 -30.12
CA ILE A 451 32.22 -30.46 -31.14
C ILE A 451 32.93 -31.80 -31.28
N ASN A 452 32.24 -32.89 -30.95
CA ASN A 452 32.74 -34.25 -31.16
C ASN A 452 31.65 -35.11 -31.82
N LEU A 453 31.66 -35.13 -33.15
CA LEU A 453 30.65 -35.77 -33.98
C LEU A 453 30.65 -37.31 -33.91
N SER A 454 31.69 -37.91 -33.33
CA SER A 454 31.71 -39.34 -33.02
C SER A 454 30.89 -39.70 -31.78
N LYS A 455 30.56 -38.70 -30.95
CA LYS A 455 29.81 -38.87 -29.69
C LYS A 455 28.42 -38.24 -29.72
N SER A 456 28.29 -37.06 -30.33
CA SER A 456 27.04 -36.31 -30.42
C SER A 456 26.97 -35.55 -31.73
N ASP A 457 25.80 -35.53 -32.35
CA ASP A 457 25.50 -34.75 -33.55
C ASP A 457 25.09 -33.30 -33.23
N THR A 458 24.97 -32.92 -31.96
CA THR A 458 24.54 -31.58 -31.53
C THR A 458 25.68 -30.74 -30.95
N VAL A 459 25.58 -29.42 -31.14
CA VAL A 459 26.48 -28.44 -30.54
C VAL A 459 25.71 -27.24 -30.03
N ASN A 460 26.02 -26.78 -28.82
CA ASN A 460 25.46 -25.55 -28.26
C ASN A 460 26.17 -24.35 -28.89
N VAL A 461 25.44 -23.59 -29.70
CA VAL A 461 25.95 -22.44 -30.45
C VAL A 461 25.57 -21.10 -29.83
N GLY A 462 24.80 -21.10 -28.75
CA GLY A 462 24.36 -19.88 -28.09
C GLY A 462 23.64 -20.16 -26.78
N GLN A 463 23.84 -19.29 -25.79
CA GLN A 463 23.07 -19.32 -24.56
C GLN A 463 22.45 -17.95 -24.33
N ASP A 464 21.18 -17.92 -23.95
CA ASP A 464 20.52 -16.72 -23.45
C ASP A 464 20.09 -16.97 -22.00
N GLU A 465 20.39 -16.07 -21.09
CA GLU A 465 19.89 -16.13 -19.72
C GLU A 465 18.77 -15.10 -19.51
N TYR A 466 17.62 -15.55 -19.03
CA TYR A 466 16.55 -14.68 -18.57
C TYR A 466 16.73 -14.41 -17.08
N LEU A 467 17.21 -13.21 -16.74
CA LEU A 467 17.66 -12.86 -15.40
C LEU A 467 16.79 -11.76 -14.80
N LEU A 468 16.56 -11.84 -13.50
CA LEU A 468 15.93 -10.76 -12.74
C LEU A 468 16.88 -9.56 -12.65
N VAL A 469 16.47 -8.43 -13.22
CA VAL A 469 17.26 -7.19 -13.25
C VAL A 469 16.82 -6.25 -12.13
N GLN A 470 15.51 -6.20 -11.84
CA GLN A 470 14.97 -5.33 -10.81
C GLN A 470 13.80 -5.99 -10.08
N SER A 471 13.75 -5.83 -8.76
CA SER A 471 12.64 -6.33 -7.95
C SER A 471 12.44 -5.48 -6.70
N ARG A 472 11.18 -5.19 -6.35
CA ARG A 472 10.77 -4.66 -5.04
C ARG A 472 10.28 -5.78 -4.14
N VAL A 473 10.06 -5.51 -2.86
CA VAL A 473 9.44 -6.47 -1.93
C VAL A 473 8.04 -6.91 -2.42
N PRO A 474 7.59 -8.14 -2.12
CA PRO A 474 6.24 -8.59 -2.48
C PRO A 474 5.16 -7.78 -1.75
N GLY A 475 3.95 -7.74 -2.31
CA GLY A 475 2.76 -7.39 -1.53
C GLY A 475 2.46 -8.52 -0.53
N VAL A 476 2.12 -8.17 0.71
CA VAL A 476 1.79 -9.14 1.76
C VAL A 476 0.42 -8.82 2.35
N ILE A 477 -0.48 -9.80 2.33
CA ILE A 477 -1.74 -9.80 3.09
C ILE A 477 -1.65 -10.96 4.08
N SER A 478 -1.67 -10.70 5.38
CA SER A 478 -1.55 -11.77 6.39
C SER A 478 -2.52 -11.66 7.56
N SER A 479 -3.11 -12.79 7.96
CA SER A 479 -3.96 -12.89 9.14
C SER A 479 -3.33 -13.77 10.20
N GLY A 480 -3.29 -13.28 11.44
CA GLY A 480 -2.94 -14.07 12.63
C GLY A 480 -4.04 -15.05 13.07
N GLY A 481 -5.26 -14.89 12.55
CA GLY A 481 -6.40 -15.78 12.74
C GLY A 481 -6.86 -16.36 11.41
N ASN A 482 -8.15 -16.22 11.14
CA ASN A 482 -8.75 -16.55 9.85
C ASN A 482 -8.68 -15.36 8.89
N ALA A 483 -8.75 -15.61 7.59
CA ALA A 483 -8.93 -14.57 6.59
C ALA A 483 -10.11 -14.89 5.68
N TYR A 484 -11.00 -13.91 5.50
CA TYR A 484 -12.11 -13.99 4.55
C TYR A 484 -11.98 -12.87 3.52
N ILE A 485 -11.73 -13.24 2.28
CA ILE A 485 -11.59 -12.31 1.16
C ILE A 485 -12.71 -12.59 0.16
N ASN A 486 -13.60 -11.62 -0.01
CA ASN A 486 -14.65 -11.64 -1.01
C ASN A 486 -14.38 -10.57 -2.07
N ALA A 487 -13.78 -10.98 -3.18
CA ALA A 487 -13.36 -10.12 -4.29
C ALA A 487 -14.04 -10.60 -5.58
N ALA A 488 -14.62 -9.72 -6.40
CA ALA A 488 -15.13 -10.18 -7.69
C ALA A 488 -13.96 -10.67 -8.57
N SER A 489 -12.87 -9.91 -8.61
CA SER A 489 -11.58 -10.31 -9.20
C SER A 489 -10.47 -10.21 -8.15
N LEU A 490 -9.74 -11.30 -7.93
CA LEU A 490 -8.59 -11.35 -7.04
C LEU A 490 -7.34 -11.67 -7.84
N LEU A 491 -6.38 -10.74 -7.85
CA LEU A 491 -5.04 -10.92 -8.41
C LEU A 491 -4.00 -10.97 -7.29
N ASN A 492 -3.19 -12.02 -7.29
CA ASN A 492 -1.98 -12.12 -6.49
C ASN A 492 -0.77 -12.32 -7.42
N ASP A 493 0.06 -11.29 -7.59
CA ASP A 493 1.13 -11.25 -8.60
C ASP A 493 2.51 -11.09 -7.94
N GLN A 494 3.35 -12.12 -8.06
CA GLN A 494 4.58 -12.38 -7.29
C GLN A 494 4.54 -11.89 -5.84
N SER A 495 3.42 -12.20 -5.15
CA SER A 495 3.03 -11.67 -3.84
C SER A 495 2.42 -12.74 -2.94
N ASN A 496 2.16 -12.40 -1.67
CA ASN A 496 1.82 -13.38 -0.65
C ASN A 496 0.48 -13.07 0.04
N ILE A 497 -0.37 -14.09 0.17
CA ILE A 497 -1.58 -14.07 1.01
C ILE A 497 -1.50 -15.23 2.00
N LYS A 498 -1.65 -14.94 3.30
CA LYS A 498 -1.54 -15.95 4.37
C LYS A 498 -2.63 -15.82 5.44
N ALA A 499 -3.09 -16.94 5.97
CA ALA A 499 -3.77 -17.02 7.27
C ALA A 499 -3.11 -18.08 8.17
N GLU A 500 -2.95 -17.82 9.47
CA GLU A 500 -2.47 -18.84 10.42
C GLU A 500 -3.50 -19.94 10.68
N LYS A 501 -4.79 -19.70 10.42
CA LYS A 501 -5.87 -20.70 10.51
C LYS A 501 -6.48 -20.94 9.13
N ASP A 502 -7.74 -20.56 8.92
CA ASP A 502 -8.47 -20.77 7.68
C ASP A 502 -8.35 -19.55 6.75
N LEU A 503 -8.16 -19.80 5.45
CA LEU A 503 -8.18 -18.80 4.40
C LEU A 503 -9.33 -19.11 3.43
N ILE A 504 -10.30 -18.22 3.36
CA ILE A 504 -11.48 -18.37 2.51
C ILE A 504 -11.47 -17.24 1.46
N LEU A 505 -11.36 -17.62 0.19
CA LEU A 505 -11.37 -16.73 -0.97
C LEU A 505 -12.65 -16.99 -1.77
N THR A 506 -13.49 -15.97 -1.95
CA THR A 506 -14.76 -16.07 -2.68
C THR A 506 -14.90 -14.98 -3.72
N GLY A 507 -15.55 -15.26 -4.85
CA GLY A 507 -15.54 -14.31 -5.96
C GLY A 507 -16.08 -14.77 -7.30
N LYS A 508 -15.60 -14.13 -8.36
CA LYS A 508 -15.81 -14.57 -9.76
C LYS A 508 -14.53 -15.17 -10.32
N ASP A 509 -13.42 -14.45 -10.19
CA ASP A 509 -12.15 -14.82 -10.81
C ASP A 509 -11.01 -14.74 -9.78
N PHE A 510 -10.18 -15.78 -9.72
CA PHE A 510 -8.99 -15.86 -8.87
C PHE A 510 -7.76 -16.15 -9.73
N THR A 511 -6.76 -15.27 -9.67
CA THR A 511 -5.53 -15.39 -10.44
C THR A 511 -4.31 -15.24 -9.54
N VAL A 512 -3.41 -16.21 -9.63
CA VAL A 512 -2.09 -16.20 -8.98
C VAL A 512 -1.03 -16.26 -10.06
N LYS A 513 -0.06 -15.35 -10.02
CA LYS A 513 1.03 -15.28 -10.99
C LYS A 513 2.39 -15.36 -10.30
N SER A 514 3.22 -16.27 -10.78
CA SER A 514 4.65 -16.34 -10.46
C SER A 514 5.47 -16.01 -11.72
N LEU A 515 6.77 -15.76 -11.53
CA LEU A 515 7.68 -15.49 -12.64
C LEU A 515 8.90 -16.39 -12.54
N GLN A 516 9.23 -17.07 -13.64
CA GLN A 516 10.38 -17.98 -13.71
C GLN A 516 11.56 -17.34 -14.44
N PHE A 517 12.76 -17.69 -14.00
CA PHE A 517 14.06 -17.30 -14.58
C PHE A 517 14.86 -18.54 -14.93
N GLY A 518 15.74 -18.41 -15.92
CA GLY A 518 16.47 -19.57 -16.41
C GLY A 518 17.39 -19.27 -17.57
N GLN A 519 17.91 -20.34 -18.14
CA GLN A 519 18.78 -20.33 -19.29
C GLN A 519 18.10 -21.05 -20.44
N LYS A 520 18.15 -20.45 -21.61
CA LYS A 520 17.77 -21.04 -22.89
C LYS A 520 19.04 -21.31 -23.68
N ASP A 521 19.31 -22.56 -23.99
CA ASP A 521 20.40 -22.96 -24.86
C ASP A 521 19.89 -23.16 -26.29
N LEU A 522 20.71 -22.75 -27.25
CA LEU A 522 20.48 -22.94 -28.67
C LEU A 522 21.45 -23.99 -29.21
N TYR A 523 20.91 -25.12 -29.62
CA TYR A 523 21.66 -26.22 -30.21
C TYR A 523 21.46 -26.27 -31.71
N TRP A 524 22.54 -26.53 -32.44
CA TRP A 524 22.46 -26.95 -33.83
C TRP A 524 22.71 -28.45 -33.91
N ARG A 525 21.79 -29.15 -34.58
CA ARG A 525 22.03 -30.53 -34.99
C ARG A 525 22.75 -30.52 -36.33
N LEU A 526 23.90 -31.17 -36.37
CA LEU A 526 24.75 -31.27 -37.54
C LEU A 526 24.57 -32.63 -38.17
N GLY A 527 24.53 -32.65 -39.50
CA GLY A 527 24.40 -33.89 -40.23
C GLY A 527 25.10 -33.83 -41.58
N THR A 528 25.48 -35.00 -42.05
CA THR A 528 26.11 -35.21 -43.35
C THR A 528 25.30 -36.24 -44.15
N SER A 529 25.45 -36.21 -45.47
CA SER A 529 24.94 -37.25 -46.37
C SER A 529 26.08 -38.13 -46.92
N THR A 530 27.28 -38.06 -46.36
CA THR A 530 28.41 -38.90 -46.72
C THR A 530 28.11 -40.36 -46.38
N PHE A 531 28.27 -41.24 -47.37
CA PHE A 531 28.11 -42.68 -47.22
C PHE A 531 29.13 -43.26 -46.22
N GLY A 532 28.73 -44.24 -45.40
CA GLY A 532 29.58 -44.91 -44.41
C GLY A 532 29.77 -44.17 -43.08
N VAL A 533 29.06 -43.06 -42.85
CA VAL A 533 29.05 -42.35 -41.56
C VAL A 533 28.14 -43.09 -40.57
N GLY A 534 28.62 -43.32 -39.35
CA GLY A 534 27.94 -44.11 -38.32
C GLY A 534 28.24 -45.61 -38.39
N ASP A 535 28.72 -46.09 -39.54
CA ASP A 535 29.19 -47.46 -39.71
C ASP A 535 30.65 -47.59 -39.26
N ILE A 536 31.02 -48.75 -38.71
CA ILE A 536 32.40 -49.07 -38.39
C ILE A 536 32.70 -50.40 -39.06
N THR A 537 33.64 -50.39 -40.01
CA THR A 537 34.15 -51.61 -40.65
C THR A 537 34.66 -52.59 -39.60
N ARG A 538 34.12 -53.81 -39.60
CA ARG A 538 34.60 -54.91 -38.78
C ARG A 538 35.36 -55.90 -39.67
N ASP A 539 36.24 -56.69 -39.06
CA ASP A 539 36.98 -57.74 -39.78
C ASP A 539 36.05 -58.73 -40.50
N GLU A 540 34.82 -58.90 -40.02
CA GLU A 540 33.78 -59.75 -40.62
C GLU A 540 33.21 -59.19 -41.93
N ASP A 541 33.29 -57.87 -42.13
CA ASP A 541 32.84 -57.18 -43.33
C ASP A 541 33.94 -57.11 -44.40
N ALA A 542 35.12 -57.66 -44.11
CA ALA A 542 36.27 -57.66 -45.00
C ALA A 542 36.01 -58.53 -46.23
N PRO A 543 36.42 -58.09 -47.44
CA PRO A 543 36.35 -58.92 -48.64
C PRO A 543 37.11 -60.25 -48.46
N PRO A 544 36.59 -61.41 -48.91
CA PRO A 544 37.26 -62.69 -48.69
C PRO A 544 38.59 -62.79 -49.48
N GLY A 545 39.72 -62.72 -48.76
CA GLY A 545 41.07 -62.98 -49.29
C GLY A 545 42.20 -62.44 -48.40
N ASP A 546 43.46 -62.76 -48.76
CA ASP A 546 44.68 -62.36 -48.07
C ASP A 546 45.23 -61.09 -48.76
N TRP A 547 44.97 -59.90 -48.19
CA TRP A 547 45.15 -58.60 -48.88
C TRP A 547 46.03 -57.60 -48.11
N ASP A 548 46.86 -56.84 -48.84
CA ASP A 548 47.42 -55.56 -48.40
C ASP A 548 46.34 -54.47 -48.50
N LEU A 549 45.68 -54.16 -47.37
CA LEU A 549 44.63 -53.13 -47.31
C LEU A 549 45.21 -51.71 -47.37
N LEU A 550 44.69 -50.88 -48.28
CA LEU A 550 45.01 -49.46 -48.31
C LEU A 550 44.15 -48.69 -47.29
N TYR A 551 44.78 -47.90 -46.42
CA TYR A 551 44.06 -47.03 -45.48
C TYR A 551 43.97 -45.62 -46.05
N VAL A 552 42.74 -45.13 -46.27
CA VAL A 552 42.47 -43.80 -46.82
C VAL A 552 41.58 -43.03 -45.86
N THR A 553 41.89 -41.75 -45.62
CA THR A 553 41.01 -40.85 -44.87
C THR A 553 40.33 -39.87 -45.81
N GLU A 554 38.99 -39.84 -45.76
CA GLU A 554 38.16 -38.89 -46.50
C GLU A 554 37.43 -37.94 -45.56
N LYS A 555 37.00 -36.79 -46.11
CA LYS A 555 36.24 -35.79 -45.34
C LYS A 555 34.74 -36.03 -45.47
N ALA A 556 34.05 -35.99 -44.33
CA ALA A 556 32.60 -35.99 -44.27
C ALA A 556 32.09 -34.57 -43.95
N PRO A 557 31.53 -33.81 -44.91
CA PRO A 557 31.02 -32.47 -44.66
C PRO A 557 29.73 -32.47 -43.84
N TYR A 558 29.82 -31.98 -42.61
CA TYR A 558 28.68 -31.72 -41.74
C TYR A 558 28.18 -30.29 -41.94
N THR A 559 26.86 -30.17 -42.07
CA THR A 559 26.13 -28.90 -42.18
C THR A 559 25.01 -28.87 -41.14
N LYS A 560 24.51 -27.68 -40.81
CA LYS A 560 23.33 -27.52 -39.95
C LYS A 560 22.12 -28.16 -40.61
N ARG A 561 21.46 -29.08 -39.90
CA ARG A 561 20.20 -29.70 -40.32
C ARG A 561 19.00 -29.09 -39.62
N GLU A 562 19.15 -28.85 -38.33
CA GLU A 562 18.05 -28.44 -37.46
C GLU A 562 18.57 -27.47 -36.39
N GLU A 563 17.69 -26.60 -35.92
CA GLU A 563 17.91 -25.76 -34.75
C GLU A 563 16.99 -26.22 -33.63
N LEU A 564 17.57 -26.41 -32.46
CA LEU A 564 16.96 -27.02 -31.30
C LEU A 564 17.14 -26.07 -30.11
N GLN A 565 16.15 -25.99 -29.21
CA GLN A 565 16.27 -25.20 -27.99
C GLN A 565 16.12 -26.08 -26.76
N SER A 566 16.85 -25.78 -25.69
CA SER A 566 16.58 -26.34 -24.36
C SER A 566 16.42 -25.24 -23.33
N TRP A 567 15.60 -25.48 -22.31
CA TRP A 567 15.38 -24.58 -21.19
C TRP A 567 15.84 -25.21 -19.88
N GLN A 568 16.49 -24.43 -19.03
CA GLN A 568 16.89 -24.82 -17.69
C GLN A 568 16.42 -23.77 -16.69
N THR A 569 15.58 -24.16 -15.74
CA THR A 569 15.15 -23.26 -14.66
C THR A 569 16.33 -22.98 -13.71
N LYS A 570 16.56 -21.70 -13.41
CA LYS A 570 17.60 -21.26 -12.47
C LYS A 570 17.05 -20.51 -11.26
N GLY A 571 15.81 -20.03 -11.28
CA GLY A 571 15.19 -19.38 -10.14
C GLY A 571 13.78 -18.87 -10.45
N GLU A 572 13.09 -18.37 -9.43
CA GLU A 572 11.71 -17.91 -9.56
C GLU A 572 11.40 -16.73 -8.60
N GLN A 573 10.42 -15.90 -8.96
CA GLN A 573 9.73 -14.97 -8.06
C GLN A 573 8.32 -15.50 -7.83
N ASN A 574 8.15 -16.22 -6.73
CA ASN A 574 6.93 -16.95 -6.47
C ASN A 574 5.88 -16.08 -5.80
N SER A 575 4.64 -16.32 -6.22
CA SER A 575 3.48 -16.01 -5.41
C SER A 575 3.25 -17.11 -4.39
N SER A 576 2.61 -16.77 -3.26
CA SER A 576 2.18 -17.78 -2.29
C SER A 576 0.80 -17.49 -1.70
N ILE A 577 0.03 -18.55 -1.51
CA ILE A 577 -1.29 -18.56 -0.87
C ILE A 577 -1.28 -19.67 0.18
N THR A 578 -1.24 -19.30 1.45
CA THR A 578 -1.04 -20.28 2.53
C THR A 578 -2.09 -20.17 3.63
N ALA A 579 -2.56 -21.32 4.10
CA ALA A 579 -3.40 -21.43 5.29
C ALA A 579 -2.80 -22.43 6.28
N GLY A 580 -2.95 -22.19 7.58
CA GLY A 580 -2.54 -23.17 8.58
C GLY A 580 -3.44 -24.41 8.60
N ASN A 581 -4.75 -24.20 8.41
CA ASN A 581 -5.78 -25.25 8.44
C ASN A 581 -6.39 -25.47 7.05
N ASN A 582 -7.49 -24.79 6.74
CA ASN A 582 -8.20 -24.96 5.48
C ASN A 582 -7.97 -23.78 4.55
N LEU A 583 -7.62 -24.06 3.29
CA LEU A 583 -7.68 -23.10 2.20
C LEU A 583 -8.90 -23.43 1.33
N ILE A 584 -9.86 -22.52 1.29
CA ILE A 584 -11.06 -22.63 0.45
C ILE A 584 -11.02 -21.53 -0.60
N VAL A 585 -11.03 -21.91 -1.87
CA VAL A 585 -11.20 -21.00 -3.00
C VAL A 585 -12.47 -21.38 -3.72
N ASP A 586 -13.50 -20.56 -3.61
CA ASP A 586 -14.81 -20.77 -4.22
C ASP A 586 -15.19 -19.56 -5.09
N VAL A 587 -14.94 -19.68 -6.40
CA VAL A 587 -15.14 -18.58 -7.35
C VAL A 587 -15.99 -19.02 -8.52
N LYS A 588 -16.87 -18.14 -9.00
CA LYS A 588 -17.86 -18.53 -10.03
C LYS A 588 -17.25 -19.01 -11.35
N ASN A 589 -16.22 -18.32 -11.85
CA ASN A 589 -15.79 -18.45 -13.24
C ASN A 589 -14.49 -19.25 -13.36
N THR A 590 -13.38 -18.70 -12.87
CA THR A 590 -12.05 -19.25 -13.15
C THR A 590 -11.10 -19.15 -11.97
N ILE A 591 -10.37 -20.24 -11.73
CA ILE A 591 -9.12 -20.26 -10.98
C ILE A 591 -7.99 -20.40 -11.99
N ASN A 592 -7.03 -19.47 -11.97
CA ASN A 592 -5.82 -19.52 -12.80
C ASN A 592 -4.59 -19.37 -11.91
N ILE A 593 -3.79 -20.43 -11.79
CA ILE A 593 -2.52 -20.42 -11.05
C ILE A 593 -1.42 -20.70 -12.05
N ASP A 594 -0.67 -19.64 -12.37
CA ASP A 594 0.17 -19.58 -13.55
C ASP A 594 1.58 -19.07 -13.25
N THR A 595 2.57 -19.76 -13.80
CA THR A 595 3.95 -19.28 -13.86
C THR A 595 4.29 -19.07 -15.33
N SER A 596 4.31 -17.80 -15.75
CA SER A 596 4.59 -17.43 -17.13
C SER A 596 5.94 -17.98 -17.59
N LEU A 597 5.93 -18.73 -18.69
CA LEU A 597 7.15 -19.20 -19.33
C LEU A 597 7.77 -18.06 -20.15
N PRO A 598 9.08 -17.78 -20.02
CA PRO A 598 9.75 -16.74 -20.81
C PRO A 598 10.05 -17.18 -22.26
N TYR A 599 9.78 -18.44 -22.61
CA TYR A 599 10.06 -19.05 -23.91
C TYR A 599 8.79 -19.67 -24.51
N ASP A 600 8.82 -19.91 -25.82
CA ASP A 600 7.76 -20.64 -26.52
C ASP A 600 7.98 -22.16 -26.36
N PRO A 601 7.08 -22.88 -25.65
CA PRO A 601 7.26 -24.31 -25.41
C PRO A 601 7.25 -25.16 -26.70
N SER A 602 6.74 -24.66 -27.85
CA SER A 602 6.71 -25.46 -29.09
C SER A 602 8.09 -25.66 -29.72
N ASN A 603 9.07 -24.81 -29.39
CA ASN A 603 10.39 -24.81 -30.03
C ASN A 603 11.48 -25.41 -29.13
N VAL A 604 11.10 -25.85 -27.92
CA VAL A 604 12.01 -26.39 -26.91
C VAL A 604 11.90 -27.92 -26.89
N ILE A 605 13.03 -28.59 -27.08
CA ILE A 605 13.12 -30.06 -27.10
C ILE A 605 13.52 -30.65 -25.75
N GLU A 606 14.12 -29.87 -24.86
CA GLU A 606 14.50 -30.30 -23.52
C GLU A 606 14.21 -29.23 -22.47
N VAL A 607 13.63 -29.61 -21.34
CA VAL A 607 13.33 -28.73 -20.20
C VAL A 607 13.85 -29.37 -18.92
N GLY A 608 14.83 -28.78 -18.24
CA GLY A 608 15.39 -29.27 -16.98
C GLY A 608 15.17 -28.37 -15.76
N ASN A 609 15.42 -28.93 -14.57
CA ASN A 609 15.20 -28.34 -13.24
C ASN A 609 13.73 -27.95 -12.99
N THR A 610 12.92 -28.94 -12.63
CA THR A 610 11.45 -28.83 -12.56
C THR A 610 10.78 -28.80 -11.17
N PRO A 611 11.43 -28.67 -10.00
CA PRO A 611 10.67 -28.65 -8.75
C PRO A 611 10.00 -27.28 -8.60
N ARG A 612 8.68 -27.24 -8.78
CA ARG A 612 7.89 -26.04 -8.50
C ARG A 612 7.52 -26.02 -7.03
N ALA A 613 7.82 -24.93 -6.34
CA ALA A 613 7.38 -24.77 -4.96
C ALA A 613 5.85 -24.71 -4.89
N ASP A 614 5.28 -25.13 -3.77
CA ASP A 614 3.84 -25.02 -3.56
C ASP A 614 3.42 -23.54 -3.52
N THR A 615 2.78 -23.09 -4.61
CA THR A 615 2.14 -21.78 -4.67
C THR A 615 0.89 -21.75 -3.79
N LEU A 616 0.19 -22.87 -3.65
CA LEU A 616 -0.88 -23.06 -2.67
C LEU A 616 -0.50 -24.13 -1.65
N SER A 617 -0.61 -23.80 -0.36
CA SER A 617 -0.32 -24.76 0.72
C SER A 617 -1.26 -24.64 1.92
N ALA A 618 -1.76 -25.78 2.42
CA ALA A 618 -2.57 -25.86 3.64
C ALA A 618 -2.61 -27.28 4.23
N ASN A 619 -3.34 -27.49 5.35
CA ASN A 619 -3.66 -28.86 5.79
C ASN A 619 -4.71 -29.49 4.85
N ASN A 620 -5.78 -28.76 4.55
CA ASN A 620 -6.77 -29.15 3.56
C ASN A 620 -6.98 -28.01 2.55
N ILE A 621 -7.16 -28.35 1.28
CA ILE A 621 -7.40 -27.41 0.20
C ILE A 621 -8.68 -27.81 -0.54
N LEU A 622 -9.57 -26.85 -0.76
CA LEU A 622 -10.72 -26.95 -1.65
C LEU A 622 -10.64 -25.86 -2.72
N LEU A 623 -10.57 -26.26 -3.99
CA LEU A 623 -10.65 -25.38 -5.14
C LEU A 623 -11.95 -25.65 -5.89
N HIS A 624 -12.80 -24.64 -6.02
CA HIS A 624 -14.08 -24.72 -6.73
C HIS A 624 -14.23 -23.56 -7.72
N ALA A 625 -14.46 -23.89 -9.01
CA ALA A 625 -14.77 -22.90 -10.03
C ALA A 625 -15.44 -23.45 -11.29
N GLY A 626 -15.91 -22.57 -12.17
CA GLY A 626 -16.29 -22.93 -13.53
C GLY A 626 -15.18 -23.68 -14.28
N LYS A 627 -14.01 -23.07 -14.40
CA LYS A 627 -12.81 -23.68 -15.01
C LYS A 627 -11.61 -23.51 -14.09
N ILE A 628 -10.77 -24.53 -14.02
CA ILE A 628 -9.55 -24.51 -13.20
C ILE A 628 -8.35 -24.77 -14.10
N PHE A 629 -7.40 -23.84 -14.07
CA PHE A 629 -6.13 -23.90 -14.81
C PHE A 629 -4.99 -23.80 -13.81
N LEU A 630 -4.17 -24.86 -13.73
CA LEU A 630 -3.03 -24.93 -12.82
C LEU A 630 -1.78 -25.29 -13.62
N THR A 631 -0.72 -24.51 -13.43
CA THR A 631 0.62 -24.90 -13.91
C THR A 631 1.61 -25.09 -12.79
N ASP A 632 1.25 -24.75 -11.55
CA ASP A 632 2.18 -24.65 -10.43
C ASP A 632 1.94 -25.71 -9.35
N GLY A 633 2.75 -25.68 -8.30
CA GLY A 633 2.61 -26.56 -7.14
C GLY A 633 1.39 -26.26 -6.26
N VAL A 634 0.63 -27.30 -5.89
CA VAL A 634 -0.45 -27.24 -4.89
C VAL A 634 -0.29 -28.42 -3.92
N GLY A 635 0.06 -28.10 -2.67
CA GLY A 635 0.36 -29.09 -1.64
C GLY A 635 -0.59 -29.02 -0.45
N ALA A 636 -1.31 -30.13 -0.19
CA ALA A 636 -2.12 -30.31 1.01
C ALA A 636 -1.50 -31.37 1.93
N ARG A 637 -1.37 -31.08 3.23
CA ARG A 637 -0.86 -32.09 4.19
C ARG A 637 -1.81 -33.28 4.37
N ASN A 638 -3.10 -33.08 4.15
CA ASN A 638 -4.12 -34.11 4.28
C ASN A 638 -4.92 -34.21 2.97
N ASP A 639 -5.85 -33.30 2.70
CA ASP A 639 -6.78 -33.44 1.57
C ASP A 639 -6.67 -32.29 0.57
N LEU A 640 -6.60 -32.64 -0.72
CA LEU A 640 -6.71 -31.69 -1.84
C LEU A 640 -7.93 -32.06 -2.67
N THR A 641 -8.95 -31.20 -2.65
CA THR A 641 -10.17 -31.35 -3.43
C THR A 641 -10.26 -30.26 -4.50
N ILE A 642 -10.42 -30.67 -5.76
CA ILE A 642 -10.58 -29.79 -6.92
C ILE A 642 -11.92 -30.12 -7.58
N GLN A 643 -12.78 -29.12 -7.71
CA GLN A 643 -14.13 -29.26 -8.26
C GLN A 643 -14.35 -28.20 -9.35
N ALA A 644 -14.56 -28.66 -10.58
CA ALA A 644 -14.86 -27.78 -11.71
C ALA A 644 -16.27 -28.01 -12.28
N ASP A 645 -17.04 -26.94 -12.42
CA ASP A 645 -18.35 -26.97 -13.10
C ASP A 645 -18.21 -27.10 -14.64
N ASN A 646 -16.99 -27.12 -15.16
CA ASN A 646 -16.72 -27.35 -16.57
C ASN A 646 -15.47 -28.22 -16.77
N GLN A 647 -14.27 -27.69 -16.59
CA GLN A 647 -13.03 -28.42 -16.91
C GLN A 647 -11.90 -28.09 -15.95
N VAL A 648 -11.01 -29.07 -15.77
CA VAL A 648 -9.73 -28.92 -15.07
C VAL A 648 -8.61 -29.14 -16.08
N ASN A 649 -7.73 -28.16 -16.24
CA ASN A 649 -6.55 -28.23 -17.08
C ASN A 649 -5.30 -28.05 -16.21
N LEU A 650 -4.45 -29.06 -16.19
CA LEU A 650 -3.18 -29.08 -15.48
C LEU A 650 -2.07 -29.14 -16.53
N GLY A 651 -1.11 -28.24 -16.44
CA GLY A 651 0.03 -28.20 -17.35
C GLY A 651 1.32 -28.06 -16.57
N GLN A 652 2.11 -29.13 -16.46
CA GLN A 652 3.29 -29.19 -15.59
C GLN A 652 2.99 -28.95 -14.10
N ALA A 653 1.72 -29.01 -13.69
CA ALA A 653 1.33 -28.84 -12.29
C ALA A 653 1.82 -29.99 -11.41
N GLU A 654 2.18 -29.67 -10.17
CA GLU A 654 2.53 -30.64 -9.13
C GLU A 654 1.45 -30.62 -8.04
N LEU A 655 0.57 -31.60 -8.05
CA LEU A 655 -0.50 -31.72 -7.05
C LEU A 655 -0.15 -32.81 -6.05
N SER A 656 -0.08 -32.45 -4.76
CA SER A 656 0.24 -33.39 -3.69
C SER A 656 -0.77 -33.31 -2.54
N ALA A 657 -1.20 -34.47 -2.05
CA ALA A 657 -2.04 -34.63 -0.88
C ALA A 657 -1.46 -35.71 0.04
N GLY A 658 -1.37 -35.49 1.34
CA GLY A 658 -0.89 -36.53 2.26
C GLY A 658 -1.85 -37.73 2.35
N ARG A 659 -3.16 -37.49 2.25
CA ARG A 659 -4.21 -38.51 2.32
C ARG A 659 -4.94 -38.63 0.98
N GLU A 660 -5.79 -37.68 0.62
CA GLU A 660 -6.67 -37.80 -0.54
C GLU A 660 -6.50 -36.64 -1.53
N LEU A 661 -6.21 -36.97 -2.78
CA LEU A 661 -6.31 -36.06 -3.92
C LEU A 661 -7.59 -36.41 -4.70
N SER A 662 -8.55 -35.50 -4.73
CA SER A 662 -9.82 -35.67 -5.45
C SER A 662 -10.00 -34.57 -6.49
N ILE A 663 -10.14 -34.95 -7.75
CA ILE A 663 -10.38 -34.03 -8.87
C ILE A 663 -11.69 -34.42 -9.55
N THR A 664 -12.66 -33.51 -9.57
CA THR A 664 -13.95 -33.70 -10.21
C THR A 664 -14.21 -32.59 -11.23
N ALA A 665 -14.64 -32.96 -12.45
CA ALA A 665 -15.09 -32.03 -13.47
C ALA A 665 -16.39 -32.49 -14.14
N ILE A 666 -17.23 -31.55 -14.60
CA ILE A 666 -18.40 -31.89 -15.43
C ILE A 666 -17.95 -32.43 -16.81
N ASN A 667 -17.04 -31.71 -17.47
CA ASN A 667 -16.43 -32.12 -18.73
C ASN A 667 -15.02 -32.67 -18.45
N ASN A 668 -13.98 -32.12 -19.06
CA ASN A 668 -12.69 -32.80 -19.13
C ASN A 668 -11.80 -32.55 -17.91
N ILE A 669 -10.99 -33.56 -17.56
CA ILE A 669 -9.78 -33.43 -16.75
C ILE A 669 -8.61 -33.70 -17.70
N ASP A 670 -7.80 -32.69 -17.97
CA ASP A 670 -6.61 -32.80 -18.82
C ASP A 670 -5.36 -32.47 -18.01
N ALA A 671 -4.49 -33.46 -17.80
CA ALA A 671 -3.28 -33.39 -17.02
C ALA A 671 -2.05 -33.61 -17.92
N TRP A 672 -1.59 -32.53 -18.55
CA TRP A 672 -0.43 -32.53 -19.44
C TRP A 672 0.86 -32.35 -18.64
N GLN A 673 1.78 -33.31 -18.74
CA GLN A 673 3.08 -33.29 -18.08
C GLN A 673 3.00 -33.04 -16.56
N SER A 674 1.87 -33.42 -15.94
CA SER A 674 1.57 -33.13 -14.53
C SER A 674 1.83 -34.32 -13.62
N ARG A 675 2.14 -34.01 -12.35
CA ARG A 675 2.30 -34.99 -11.28
C ARG A 675 1.13 -34.93 -10.32
N LEU A 676 0.46 -36.06 -10.13
CA LEU A 676 -0.66 -36.22 -9.22
C LEU A 676 -0.28 -37.21 -8.13
N GLN A 677 -0.22 -36.78 -6.87
CA GLN A 677 0.23 -37.62 -5.76
C GLN A 677 -0.74 -37.59 -4.58
N GLY A 678 -1.11 -38.76 -4.08
CA GLY A 678 -1.85 -38.93 -2.84
C GLY A 678 -1.78 -40.35 -2.29
N THR A 679 -2.18 -40.59 -1.05
CA THR A 679 -2.42 -41.98 -0.60
C THR A 679 -3.59 -42.57 -1.38
N GLN A 680 -4.64 -41.76 -1.56
CA GLN A 680 -5.80 -42.04 -2.40
C GLN A 680 -5.91 -40.97 -3.49
N VAL A 681 -6.12 -41.39 -4.74
CA VAL A 681 -6.32 -40.48 -5.87
C VAL A 681 -7.64 -40.83 -6.55
N ASN A 682 -8.55 -39.84 -6.59
CA ASN A 682 -9.89 -39.95 -7.18
C ASN A 682 -10.02 -38.95 -8.34
N LEU A 683 -10.18 -39.46 -9.56
CA LEU A 683 -10.38 -38.65 -10.77
C LEU A 683 -11.77 -38.93 -11.35
N ILE A 684 -12.64 -37.91 -11.39
CA ILE A 684 -14.03 -38.06 -11.82
C ILE A 684 -14.38 -37.00 -12.88
N SER A 685 -14.61 -37.44 -14.11
CA SER A 685 -15.21 -36.63 -15.17
C SER A 685 -16.63 -37.13 -15.43
N ARG A 686 -17.65 -36.30 -15.22
CA ARG A 686 -19.05 -36.73 -15.34
C ARG A 686 -19.49 -36.99 -16.79
N SER A 687 -18.99 -36.21 -17.74
CA SER A 687 -19.43 -36.24 -19.15
C SER A 687 -18.31 -36.05 -20.16
N GLY A 688 -17.06 -35.94 -19.70
CA GLY A 688 -15.88 -35.69 -20.52
C GLY A 688 -14.83 -36.80 -20.45
N ASP A 689 -13.65 -36.48 -20.96
CA ASP A 689 -12.47 -37.34 -20.92
C ASP A 689 -11.63 -37.08 -19.66
N ILE A 690 -10.89 -38.10 -19.23
CA ILE A 690 -9.77 -37.95 -18.31
C ILE A 690 -8.50 -38.28 -19.08
N LYS A 691 -7.57 -37.32 -19.18
CA LYS A 691 -6.28 -37.48 -19.83
C LYS A 691 -5.16 -37.17 -18.85
N SER A 692 -4.17 -38.06 -18.77
CA SER A 692 -2.87 -37.81 -18.17
C SER A 692 -1.84 -38.23 -19.20
N HIS A 693 -1.07 -37.28 -19.73
CA HIS A 693 -0.17 -37.54 -20.86
C HIS A 693 1.11 -36.73 -20.78
N SER A 694 2.20 -37.33 -21.23
CA SER A 694 3.51 -36.68 -21.33
C SER A 694 3.69 -35.96 -22.67
N ALA A 695 4.60 -34.98 -22.71
CA ALA A 695 4.94 -34.34 -23.98
C ALA A 695 5.60 -35.33 -24.96
N ILE A 696 5.19 -35.28 -26.24
CA ILE A 696 5.68 -36.21 -27.27
C ILE A 696 7.04 -35.79 -27.82
N THR A 697 7.24 -34.49 -28.03
CA THR A 697 8.43 -33.93 -28.71
C THR A 697 9.46 -33.35 -27.74
N THR A 698 9.04 -32.96 -26.54
CA THR A 698 9.87 -32.26 -25.55
C THR A 698 10.16 -33.19 -24.39
N ARG A 699 11.43 -33.36 -24.04
CA ARG A 699 11.85 -34.15 -22.87
C ARG A 699 11.95 -33.25 -21.65
N TYR A 700 11.22 -33.62 -20.61
CA TYR A 700 11.33 -32.95 -19.32
C TYR A 700 12.31 -33.73 -18.44
N PHE A 701 13.06 -33.03 -17.59
CA PHE A 701 14.02 -33.64 -16.68
C PHE A 701 13.81 -33.15 -15.24
N HIS A 702 13.95 -34.09 -14.31
CA HIS A 702 14.05 -33.82 -12.88
C HIS A 702 15.46 -33.25 -12.54
N PRO A 703 15.63 -32.63 -11.35
CA PRO A 703 16.94 -32.14 -10.88
C PRO A 703 18.05 -33.21 -10.82
N ASP A 704 17.68 -34.47 -10.69
CA ASP A 704 18.60 -35.62 -10.68
C ASP A 704 19.04 -36.07 -12.08
N GLY A 705 18.51 -35.43 -13.14
CA GLY A 705 18.81 -35.73 -14.53
C GLY A 705 17.96 -36.86 -15.14
N ASN A 706 17.01 -37.43 -14.40
CA ASN A 706 16.08 -38.42 -14.93
C ASN A 706 14.96 -37.75 -15.75
N VAL A 707 14.47 -38.44 -16.77
CA VAL A 707 13.34 -37.96 -17.57
C VAL A 707 12.08 -37.91 -16.71
N ALA A 708 11.42 -36.76 -16.70
CA ALA A 708 10.16 -36.53 -16.02
C ALA A 708 9.00 -36.85 -16.97
N PHE A 709 8.08 -37.68 -16.51
CA PHE A 709 6.83 -38.03 -17.20
C PHE A 709 5.63 -37.52 -16.40
N ALA A 710 4.49 -37.37 -17.07
CA ALA A 710 3.22 -37.28 -16.36
C ALA A 710 3.06 -38.54 -15.50
N ASN A 711 2.71 -38.38 -14.22
CA ASN A 711 2.58 -39.52 -13.33
C ASN A 711 1.43 -39.36 -12.33
N ILE A 712 0.84 -40.49 -12.00
CA ILE A 712 -0.16 -40.62 -10.95
C ILE A 712 0.40 -41.59 -9.91
N THR A 713 0.66 -41.10 -8.71
CA THR A 713 1.18 -41.89 -7.60
C THR A 713 0.09 -42.05 -6.54
N ALA A 714 -0.39 -43.27 -6.34
CA ALA A 714 -1.42 -43.59 -5.37
C ALA A 714 -1.26 -45.00 -4.78
N ASN A 715 -1.71 -45.21 -3.54
CA ASN A 715 -1.95 -46.55 -3.02
C ASN A 715 -3.32 -47.07 -3.52
N ASP A 716 -4.34 -46.20 -3.48
CA ASP A 716 -5.67 -46.46 -4.03
C ASP A 716 -5.96 -45.45 -5.15
N LEU A 717 -6.21 -45.95 -6.37
CA LEU A 717 -6.55 -45.13 -7.54
C LEU A 717 -7.98 -45.43 -8.03
N MET A 718 -8.81 -44.41 -8.11
CA MET A 718 -10.13 -44.46 -8.74
C MET A 718 -10.20 -43.48 -9.91
N VAL A 719 -10.58 -43.97 -11.09
CA VAL A 719 -10.77 -43.15 -12.29
C VAL A 719 -12.13 -43.47 -12.91
N ASN A 720 -12.97 -42.44 -13.08
CA ASN A 720 -14.29 -42.57 -13.70
C ASN A 720 -14.50 -41.42 -14.70
N ALA A 721 -14.61 -41.75 -15.99
CA ALA A 721 -14.87 -40.79 -17.05
C ALA A 721 -16.18 -41.09 -17.76
N GLY A 722 -16.94 -40.04 -18.08
CA GLY A 722 -18.15 -40.16 -18.90
C GLY A 722 -17.87 -40.52 -20.37
N LYS A 723 -16.63 -40.31 -20.84
CA LYS A 723 -16.15 -40.68 -22.18
C LYS A 723 -14.89 -41.55 -22.09
N ASN A 724 -13.71 -41.02 -22.42
CA ASN A 724 -12.48 -41.80 -22.52
C ASN A 724 -11.56 -41.58 -21.31
N ILE A 725 -10.77 -42.61 -20.98
CA ILE A 725 -9.66 -42.53 -20.04
C ILE A 725 -8.37 -42.76 -20.84
N LEU A 726 -7.46 -41.79 -20.81
CA LEU A 726 -6.16 -41.84 -21.49
C LEU A 726 -5.05 -41.59 -20.46
N LEU A 727 -4.19 -42.58 -20.25
CA LEU A 727 -3.04 -42.50 -19.33
C LEU A 727 -1.79 -42.91 -20.13
N GLU A 728 -1.04 -41.92 -20.61
CA GLU A 728 0.05 -42.08 -21.61
C GLU A 728 1.42 -41.53 -21.18
#